data_AF-A0AAX7VJC1-F1
#
_entry.id   AF-A0AAX7VJC1-F1
#
_cell.length_a   1.000
_cell.length_b   1.000
_cell.length_c   1.000
_cell.angle_alpha   90.00
_cell.angle_beta   90.00
_cell.angle_gamma   90.00
#
_symmetry.space_group_name_H-M   'P 1'
#
loop_
_entity.id
_entity.type
_entity.pdbx_description
1 polymer ?
#
loop_
_entity_poly.entity_id
_entity_poly.type
_entity_poly.pdbx_seq_one_letter_code
_entity_poly.pdbx_strand_id
1 'polypeptide(L)'
;VSLAWVGDGTGVSNGIYLLIWKNAHGLHFICKVSLILIKSSPHTRIFVSEDFGKSFTDRNLPFNPLTQITYNPENSSVLVVLSNDYELWLSEDFGVNWKNIHRMVCLVKWGRKNTIYFTASLNGSCSDRGMLELRRTTNYGKTIKTVASKIYSFGLGGRFLFASGTLRTIHVSVDQGDSWNIAQLPPVGHEQFYSILAANDEMVFMHVDEPGDTGFGTIYVSDDRGTVYSKSLERHLYTTTGGDTDFTNVTSLRGVFITSVLAEDNSVQSVVSFDQGGEWVPLQKPANSKCDATAKDPDKCSLHIHAAYSTSQKLNIPMLPLTEPNAVGLIIAHGSVGDAISVMRPDVYVSDDGGYTWIKALDGPHHYAILDSGGLLVAVEHSVTNPVNKIKFSTDEGQCWNEYNFTKDPIFFTGLASEPGARSMNVSIWGYRDSYLSQYWTSFTIDFKELLTRTCGDYDYVQWLAHSDDISDPNDGCLLGYKEKFLRLRKDSVCWNGRDYIVNTQPTPCLCTLDDFMCDFGYYRKENSSECVEQPDLRDKVLEFCLQGKEEQLQTSGYRKIPGDKCEGGEVHTRKEIDLSKRCVSDLVGPELLVSISASKSVPVVITVVIVLILSIAVGVVFVKKYVCGGRFLVHRYSVLQQHVEANAADGIDEPLETNHTQNGKIEFHDDSDEDLLE
;
A
#
# COMPACT_ATOMS: atom_id res chain seq x y z
N VAL A 1 12.06 -9.11 -5.18
CA VAL A 1 11.65 -9.27 -6.59
C VAL A 1 12.92 -9.44 -7.41
N SER A 2 13.12 -10.56 -8.11
CA SER A 2 14.25 -10.69 -9.04
C SER A 2 13.75 -10.27 -10.42
N LEU A 3 13.95 -9.00 -10.78
CA LEU A 3 13.76 -8.52 -12.15
C LEU A 3 14.93 -9.04 -12.99
N ALA A 4 14.69 -10.05 -13.81
CA ALA A 4 15.60 -10.40 -14.90
C ALA A 4 15.22 -9.56 -16.12
N TRP A 5 15.96 -8.46 -16.34
CA TRP A 5 15.87 -7.71 -17.59
C TRP A 5 16.67 -8.48 -18.65
N VAL A 6 15.99 -9.04 -19.65
CA VAL A 6 16.63 -9.58 -20.85
C VAL A 6 16.25 -8.66 -22.00
N GLY A 7 17.09 -7.64 -22.25
CA GLY A 7 16.97 -6.83 -23.46
C GLY A 7 17.64 -7.55 -24.62
N ASP A 8 16.90 -7.82 -25.68
CA ASP A 8 17.47 -7.98 -27.00
C ASP A 8 17.87 -6.59 -27.50
N GLY A 9 19.14 -6.43 -27.89
CA GLY A 9 19.76 -5.16 -28.30
C GLY A 9 19.23 -4.57 -29.60
N THR A 10 17.93 -4.66 -29.85
CA THR A 10 17.24 -4.24 -31.08
C THR A 10 16.25 -3.11 -30.81
N GLY A 11 16.63 -2.06 -30.07
CA GLY A 11 16.01 -0.71 -30.14
C GLY A 11 14.47 -0.59 -30.10
N VAL A 12 13.76 -1.61 -29.64
CA VAL A 12 12.29 -1.70 -29.56
C VAL A 12 12.00 -2.09 -28.11
N SER A 13 11.14 -1.33 -27.43
CA SER A 13 10.78 -1.55 -26.03
C SER A 13 9.95 -2.84 -25.87
N ASN A 14 10.59 -4.00 -25.92
CA ASN A 14 9.99 -5.28 -25.59
C ASN A 14 10.33 -5.60 -24.13
N GLY A 15 9.43 -5.25 -23.21
CA GLY A 15 9.56 -5.64 -21.80
C GLY A 15 9.20 -7.11 -21.61
N ILE A 16 10.15 -7.94 -21.21
CA ILE A 16 9.86 -9.28 -20.66
C ILE A 16 9.54 -9.10 -19.18
N TYR A 17 8.27 -9.34 -18.80
CA TYR A 17 7.83 -9.30 -17.41
C TYR A 17 7.83 -10.72 -16.84
N LEU A 18 8.70 -10.99 -15.85
CA LEU A 18 8.68 -12.23 -15.10
C LEU A 18 7.84 -12.03 -13.82
N LEU A 19 6.69 -12.69 -13.73
CA LEU A 19 5.82 -12.68 -12.55
C LEU A 19 6.45 -13.51 -11.41
N ILE A 20 6.80 -12.86 -10.31
CA ILE A 20 7.12 -13.51 -9.03
C ILE A 20 6.20 -12.91 -7.97
N TRP A 21 5.22 -13.68 -7.50
CA TRP A 21 4.27 -13.26 -6.48
C TRP A 21 4.83 -13.51 -5.07
N LYS A 22 4.79 -12.52 -4.17
CA LYS A 22 5.00 -12.68 -2.71
C LYS A 22 3.68 -12.27 -2.05
N ASN A 23 2.95 -13.23 -1.45
CA ASN A 23 1.74 -12.90 -0.69
C ASN A 23 2.15 -12.45 0.72
N ALA A 24 1.54 -11.37 1.21
CA ALA A 24 1.74 -10.87 2.58
C ALA A 24 0.97 -11.68 3.64
N HIS A 25 0.12 -12.63 3.24
CA HIS A 25 -0.65 -13.48 4.15
C HIS A 25 -0.19 -14.94 4.00
N GLY A 26 0.09 -15.58 5.14
CA GLY A 26 0.78 -16.86 5.24
C GLY A 26 0.29 -18.00 4.32
N LEU A 27 1.25 -18.83 3.92
CA LEU A 27 1.11 -20.24 3.53
C LEU A 27 0.03 -20.59 2.49
N HIS A 28 -0.05 -19.82 1.40
CA HIS A 28 -0.47 -20.37 0.11
C HIS A 28 0.48 -19.92 -0.99
N PHE A 29 1.44 -20.78 -1.33
CA PHE A 29 2.30 -20.60 -2.50
C PHE A 29 1.50 -20.93 -3.76
N ILE A 30 0.94 -19.92 -4.44
CA ILE A 30 0.71 -20.05 -5.88
C ILE A 30 2.08 -19.90 -6.53
N CYS A 31 2.80 -21.02 -6.59
CA CYS A 31 4.09 -21.06 -7.23
C CYS A 31 3.88 -21.02 -8.74
N LYS A 32 4.09 -19.83 -9.31
CA LYS A 32 4.74 -19.58 -10.61
C LYS A 32 4.06 -20.15 -11.85
N VAL A 33 3.49 -19.21 -12.60
CA VAL A 33 2.94 -19.39 -13.94
C VAL A 33 3.36 -18.15 -14.73
N SER A 34 4.06 -18.34 -15.86
CA SER A 34 4.64 -17.22 -16.60
C SER A 34 3.73 -16.78 -17.74
N LEU A 35 3.41 -15.48 -17.78
CA LEU A 35 2.64 -14.82 -18.81
C LEU A 35 3.51 -13.72 -19.43
N ILE A 36 3.93 -13.90 -20.69
CA ILE A 36 4.75 -12.91 -21.42
C ILE A 36 3.89 -12.27 -22.50
N LEU A 37 3.73 -10.95 -22.43
CA LEU A 37 3.00 -10.16 -23.43
C LEU A 37 3.94 -9.74 -24.55
N ILE A 38 3.59 -10.05 -25.80
CA ILE A 38 4.28 -9.55 -26.98
C ILE A 38 3.26 -8.87 -27.89
N LYS A 39 3.50 -7.58 -28.17
CA LYS A 39 2.71 -6.83 -29.14
C LYS A 39 3.32 -7.02 -30.52
N SER A 40 2.72 -7.90 -31.32
CA SER A 40 3.05 -8.02 -32.76
C SER A 40 1.85 -7.52 -33.55
N SER A 41 1.98 -6.35 -34.20
CA SER A 41 0.90 -5.79 -35.02
C SER A 41 0.43 -6.81 -36.07
N PRO A 42 -0.88 -7.14 -36.19
CA PRO A 42 -2.04 -6.42 -35.68
C PRO A 42 -2.75 -7.03 -34.45
N HIS A 43 -2.22 -8.07 -33.80
CA HIS A 43 -2.88 -8.77 -32.69
C HIS A 43 -1.99 -8.84 -31.45
N THR A 44 -2.52 -8.47 -30.28
CA THR A 44 -1.80 -8.70 -29.02
C THR A 44 -1.82 -10.20 -28.69
N ARG A 45 -0.67 -10.71 -28.24
CA ARG A 45 -0.49 -12.12 -27.91
C ARG A 45 0.16 -12.27 -26.54
N ILE A 46 -0.26 -13.31 -25.84
CA ILE A 46 0.36 -13.78 -24.60
C ILE A 46 1.04 -15.12 -24.84
N PHE A 47 2.19 -15.34 -24.19
CA PHE A 47 2.83 -16.63 -24.07
C PHE A 47 2.63 -17.15 -22.66
N VAL A 48 2.12 -18.37 -22.58
CA VAL A 48 1.59 -18.96 -21.36
C VAL A 48 2.30 -20.27 -21.08
N SER A 49 2.77 -20.45 -19.85
CA SER A 49 3.37 -21.70 -19.38
C SER A 49 2.68 -22.19 -18.11
N GLU A 50 2.20 -23.44 -18.14
CA GLU A 50 1.61 -24.16 -17.01
C GLU A 50 2.63 -25.11 -16.35
N ASP A 51 3.86 -25.16 -16.85
CA ASP A 51 4.90 -26.13 -16.48
C ASP A 51 6.21 -25.46 -16.05
N PHE A 52 6.10 -24.29 -15.43
CA PHE A 52 7.21 -23.52 -14.86
C PHE A 52 8.24 -23.05 -15.91
N GLY A 53 7.76 -22.69 -17.09
CA GLY A 53 8.57 -22.18 -18.20
C GLY A 53 9.26 -23.26 -19.03
N LYS A 54 8.91 -24.54 -18.87
CA LYS A 54 9.47 -25.63 -19.70
C LYS A 54 8.92 -25.60 -21.12
N SER A 55 7.65 -25.25 -21.27
CA SER A 55 7.00 -25.03 -22.56
C SER A 55 6.12 -23.78 -22.53
N PHE A 56 6.00 -23.13 -23.68
CA PHE A 56 5.16 -21.96 -23.85
C PHE A 56 4.16 -22.22 -24.97
N THR A 57 2.91 -21.86 -24.70
CA THR A 57 1.83 -21.83 -25.68
C THR A 57 1.45 -20.38 -25.93
N ASP A 58 1.30 -19.98 -27.19
CA ASP A 58 0.82 -18.65 -27.49
C ASP A 58 -0.71 -18.59 -27.56
N ARG A 59 -1.28 -17.47 -27.09
CA ARG A 59 -2.71 -17.20 -27.14
C ARG A 59 -2.93 -15.77 -27.62
N ASN A 60 -3.77 -15.59 -28.64
CA ASN A 60 -4.11 -14.26 -29.12
C ASN A 60 -5.18 -13.67 -28.20
N LEU A 61 -5.01 -12.40 -27.81
CA LEU A 61 -5.98 -11.67 -27.03
C LEU A 61 -6.98 -10.96 -27.97
N PRO A 62 -8.28 -10.94 -27.65
CA PRO A 62 -9.28 -10.19 -28.41
C PRO A 62 -9.24 -8.67 -28.10
N PHE A 63 -8.34 -8.22 -27.24
CA PHE A 63 -8.18 -6.83 -26.79
C PHE A 63 -6.69 -6.49 -26.61
N ASN A 64 -6.40 -5.21 -26.44
CA ASN A 64 -5.08 -4.73 -26.05
C ASN A 64 -5.08 -4.42 -24.54
N PRO A 65 -4.27 -5.11 -23.71
CA PRO A 65 -4.23 -4.88 -22.27
C PRO A 65 -3.62 -3.51 -21.97
N LEU A 66 -4.25 -2.80 -21.03
CA LEU A 66 -3.77 -1.56 -20.42
C LEU A 66 -2.95 -1.86 -19.17
N THR A 67 -3.46 -2.75 -18.32
CA THR A 67 -2.84 -3.15 -17.06
C THR A 67 -2.16 -4.51 -17.16
N GLN A 68 -1.33 -4.85 -16.18
CA GLN A 68 -0.86 -6.22 -16.00
C GLN A 68 -2.05 -7.18 -15.80
N ILE A 69 -1.95 -8.40 -16.34
CA ILE A 69 -2.92 -9.46 -16.06
C ILE A 69 -2.74 -9.91 -14.61
N THR A 70 -3.81 -9.83 -13.82
CA THR A 70 -3.80 -10.19 -12.40
C THR A 70 -4.45 -11.56 -12.17
N TYR A 71 -3.83 -12.36 -11.32
CA TYR A 71 -4.29 -13.69 -10.96
C TYR A 71 -5.23 -13.62 -9.77
N ASN A 72 -6.28 -14.43 -9.77
CA ASN A 72 -7.08 -14.63 -8.58
C ASN A 72 -6.22 -15.32 -7.49
N PRO A 73 -6.09 -14.73 -6.29
CA PRO A 73 -5.29 -15.29 -5.20
C PRO A 73 -5.72 -16.68 -4.72
N GLU A 74 -6.97 -17.10 -4.98
CA GLU A 74 -7.52 -18.40 -4.57
C GLU A 74 -7.49 -19.44 -5.72
N ASN A 75 -7.42 -18.98 -6.98
CA ASN A 75 -7.42 -19.87 -8.16
C ASN A 75 -6.62 -19.26 -9.31
N SER A 76 -5.40 -19.75 -9.53
CA SER A 76 -4.47 -19.23 -10.53
C SER A 76 -4.93 -19.40 -11.99
N SER A 77 -5.92 -20.24 -12.27
CA SER A 77 -6.50 -20.35 -13.61
C SER A 77 -7.44 -19.19 -13.93
N VAL A 78 -7.85 -18.40 -12.95
CA VAL A 78 -8.76 -17.27 -13.14
C VAL A 78 -7.96 -15.98 -13.19
N LEU A 79 -8.14 -15.21 -14.27
CA LEU A 79 -7.37 -14.02 -14.60
C LEU A 79 -8.29 -12.84 -14.89
N VAL A 80 -7.90 -11.63 -14.49
CA VAL A 80 -8.56 -10.38 -14.93
C VAL A 80 -7.56 -9.35 -15.42
N VAL A 81 -8.00 -8.52 -16.36
CA VAL A 81 -7.20 -7.46 -16.97
C VAL A 81 -8.09 -6.36 -17.51
N LEU A 82 -7.61 -5.11 -17.45
CA LEU A 82 -8.24 -3.99 -18.14
C LEU A 82 -7.66 -3.82 -19.53
N SER A 83 -8.52 -3.56 -20.52
CA SER A 83 -8.08 -3.20 -21.87
C SER A 83 -7.87 -1.68 -22.01
N ASN A 84 -7.21 -1.26 -23.09
CA ASN A 84 -7.07 0.16 -23.47
C ASN A 84 -8.41 0.87 -23.72
N ASP A 85 -9.47 0.10 -23.98
CA ASP A 85 -10.84 0.59 -24.17
C ASP A 85 -11.61 0.65 -22.83
N TYR A 86 -10.90 0.56 -21.70
CA TYR A 86 -11.46 0.52 -20.33
C TYR A 86 -12.49 -0.61 -20.15
N GLU A 87 -12.25 -1.75 -20.79
CA GLU A 87 -13.09 -2.93 -20.63
C GLU A 87 -12.45 -3.91 -19.66
N LEU A 88 -13.25 -4.47 -18.75
CA LEU A 88 -12.80 -5.50 -17.82
C LEU A 88 -12.99 -6.88 -18.44
N TRP A 89 -11.88 -7.54 -18.69
CA TRP A 89 -11.83 -8.88 -19.27
C TRP A 89 -11.48 -9.92 -18.20
N LEU A 90 -12.20 -11.03 -18.23
CA LEU A 90 -12.03 -12.17 -17.35
C LEU A 90 -11.74 -13.44 -18.16
N SER A 91 -10.82 -14.26 -17.69
CA SER A 91 -10.64 -15.64 -18.14
C SER A 91 -10.77 -16.60 -16.95
N GLU A 92 -11.47 -17.71 -17.14
CA GLU A 92 -11.62 -18.79 -16.14
C GLU A 92 -10.78 -20.03 -16.49
N ASP A 93 -10.11 -20.02 -17.65
CA ASP A 93 -9.34 -21.13 -18.22
C ASP A 93 -7.91 -20.70 -18.56
N PHE A 94 -7.38 -19.85 -17.70
CA PHE A 94 -6.00 -19.42 -17.69
C PHE A 94 -5.57 -18.63 -18.94
N GLY A 95 -6.51 -17.96 -19.59
CA GLY A 95 -6.30 -17.07 -20.73
C GLY A 95 -6.55 -17.71 -22.10
N VAL A 96 -7.18 -18.90 -22.16
CA VAL A 96 -7.61 -19.51 -23.44
C VAL A 96 -8.81 -18.73 -23.99
N ASN A 97 -9.83 -18.54 -23.16
CA ASN A 97 -11.02 -17.78 -23.51
C ASN A 97 -11.13 -16.56 -22.60
N TRP A 98 -11.51 -15.44 -23.20
CA TRP A 98 -11.70 -14.17 -22.51
C TRP A 98 -13.13 -13.68 -22.72
N LYS A 99 -13.75 -13.26 -21.61
CA LYS A 99 -15.09 -12.68 -21.59
C LYS A 99 -15.01 -11.27 -21.05
N ASN A 100 -15.54 -10.32 -21.81
CA ASN A 100 -15.80 -8.98 -21.31
C ASN A 100 -16.95 -9.04 -20.28
N ILE A 101 -16.68 -8.61 -19.04
CA ILE A 101 -17.66 -8.63 -17.95
C ILE A 101 -18.22 -7.24 -17.64
N HIS A 102 -17.51 -6.17 -17.97
CA HIS A 102 -17.97 -4.78 -17.76
C HIS A 102 -17.18 -3.80 -18.65
N ARG A 103 -17.74 -2.61 -18.89
CA ARG A 103 -17.16 -1.54 -19.73
C ARG A 103 -17.05 -0.24 -18.94
N MET A 104 -16.09 0.60 -19.30
CA MET A 104 -15.76 1.84 -18.59
C MET A 104 -15.32 1.59 -17.14
N VAL A 105 -14.43 0.61 -16.97
CA VAL A 105 -13.81 0.26 -15.69
C VAL A 105 -12.49 1.00 -15.53
N CYS A 106 -12.32 1.68 -14.40
CA CYS A 106 -11.17 2.55 -14.14
C CYS A 106 -10.11 1.86 -13.27
N LEU A 107 -10.55 1.12 -12.25
CA LEU A 107 -9.68 0.37 -11.36
C LEU A 107 -10.32 -0.98 -11.04
N VAL A 108 -9.52 -2.04 -10.94
CA VAL A 108 -9.95 -3.38 -10.54
C VAL A 108 -8.98 -3.97 -9.53
N LYS A 109 -9.50 -4.61 -8.47
CA LYS A 109 -8.71 -5.37 -7.49
C LYS A 109 -9.39 -6.69 -7.13
N TRP A 110 -8.57 -7.73 -6.92
CA TRP A 110 -9.03 -8.99 -6.35
C TRP A 110 -9.27 -8.85 -4.85
N GLY A 111 -10.39 -9.39 -4.38
CA GLY A 111 -10.69 -9.59 -2.97
C GLY A 111 -10.63 -11.06 -2.58
N ARG A 112 -10.89 -11.34 -1.29
CA ARG A 112 -10.98 -12.71 -0.76
C ARG A 112 -12.16 -13.47 -1.37
N LYS A 113 -12.10 -14.80 -1.33
CA LYS A 113 -13.19 -15.69 -1.75
C LYS A 113 -13.64 -15.46 -3.21
N ASN A 114 -12.70 -15.31 -4.13
CA ASN A 114 -12.96 -15.11 -5.57
C ASN A 114 -13.75 -13.83 -5.92
N THR A 115 -13.68 -12.81 -5.06
CA THR A 115 -14.43 -11.56 -5.26
C THR A 115 -13.65 -10.59 -6.14
N ILE A 116 -14.32 -9.90 -7.05
CA ILE A 116 -13.74 -8.83 -7.87
C ILE A 116 -14.42 -7.52 -7.48
N TYR A 117 -13.62 -6.53 -7.10
CA TYR A 117 -14.04 -5.15 -6.90
C TYR A 117 -13.53 -4.28 -8.02
N PHE A 118 -14.36 -3.37 -8.52
CA PHE A 118 -13.94 -2.45 -9.55
C PHE A 118 -14.75 -1.15 -9.52
N THR A 119 -14.12 -0.04 -9.90
CA THR A 119 -14.80 1.24 -10.13
C THR A 119 -15.17 1.37 -11.60
N ALA A 120 -16.39 1.86 -11.86
CA ALA A 120 -16.86 2.10 -13.21
C ALA A 120 -17.45 3.50 -13.36
N SER A 121 -17.24 4.11 -14.52
CA SER A 121 -17.83 5.39 -14.89
C SER A 121 -19.14 5.21 -15.64
N LEU A 122 -20.16 6.00 -15.29
CA LEU A 122 -21.43 6.05 -16.02
C LEU A 122 -21.38 7.02 -17.21
N ASN A 123 -20.52 8.03 -17.15
CA ASN A 123 -20.42 9.11 -18.14
C ASN A 123 -19.32 8.87 -19.18
N GLY A 124 -18.57 7.77 -19.05
CA GLY A 124 -17.59 7.32 -20.04
C GLY A 124 -16.18 7.86 -19.85
N SER A 125 -15.90 8.55 -18.74
CA SER A 125 -14.54 9.00 -18.38
C SER A 125 -14.12 8.52 -17.00
N CYS A 126 -12.89 8.01 -16.88
CA CYS A 126 -12.28 7.68 -15.59
C CYS A 126 -11.74 8.90 -14.85
N SER A 127 -11.70 10.06 -15.50
CA SER A 127 -11.38 11.34 -14.87
C SER A 127 -12.53 11.88 -14.01
N ASP A 128 -13.72 11.28 -14.08
CA ASP A 128 -14.89 11.65 -13.26
C ASP A 128 -14.74 11.14 -11.81
N ARG A 129 -13.57 11.34 -11.20
CA ARG A 129 -13.29 10.96 -9.81
C ARG A 129 -14.28 11.69 -8.89
N GLY A 130 -14.86 10.94 -7.95
CA GLY A 130 -15.96 11.41 -7.10
C GLY A 130 -17.34 11.11 -7.69
N MET A 131 -17.45 10.69 -8.95
CA MET A 131 -18.73 10.30 -9.57
C MET A 131 -18.74 8.84 -10.03
N LEU A 132 -17.70 8.07 -9.70
CA LEU A 132 -17.60 6.66 -10.05
C LEU A 132 -18.56 5.81 -9.20
N GLU A 133 -18.90 4.63 -9.70
CA GLU A 133 -19.58 3.58 -8.94
C GLU A 133 -18.60 2.48 -8.58
N LEU A 134 -18.51 2.13 -7.29
CA LEU A 134 -17.83 0.94 -6.83
C LEU A 134 -18.78 -0.26 -6.95
N ARG A 135 -18.35 -1.26 -7.72
CA ARG A 135 -19.12 -2.47 -8.02
C ARG A 135 -18.35 -3.71 -7.57
N ARG A 136 -19.11 -4.75 -7.26
CA ARG A 136 -18.61 -6.05 -6.79
C ARG A 136 -19.26 -7.19 -7.58
N THR A 137 -18.47 -8.22 -7.90
CA THR A 137 -19.00 -9.52 -8.32
C THR A 137 -18.31 -10.66 -7.56
N THR A 138 -19.09 -11.64 -7.11
CA THR A 138 -18.64 -12.84 -6.38
C THR A 138 -18.80 -14.11 -7.22
N ASN A 139 -19.25 -13.97 -8.47
CA ASN A 139 -19.54 -15.06 -9.39
C ASN A 139 -19.10 -14.72 -10.81
N TYR A 140 -17.93 -14.08 -10.90
CA TYR A 140 -17.22 -13.88 -12.17
C TYR A 140 -18.05 -13.15 -13.23
N GLY A 141 -18.73 -12.08 -12.79
CA GLY A 141 -19.50 -11.19 -13.66
C GLY A 141 -20.89 -11.69 -14.03
N LYS A 142 -21.37 -12.83 -13.50
CA LYS A 142 -22.76 -13.27 -13.72
C LYS A 142 -23.76 -12.33 -13.05
N THR A 143 -23.44 -11.87 -11.85
CA THR A 143 -24.17 -10.80 -11.14
C THR A 143 -23.18 -9.75 -10.67
N ILE A 144 -23.53 -8.49 -10.89
CA ILE A 144 -22.74 -7.33 -10.49
C ILE A 144 -23.62 -6.48 -9.58
N LYS A 145 -23.14 -6.24 -8.36
CA LYS A 145 -23.82 -5.38 -7.37
C LYS A 145 -23.05 -4.06 -7.25
N THR A 146 -23.74 -2.93 -7.37
CA THR A 146 -23.18 -1.64 -6.95
C THR A 146 -23.18 -1.59 -5.43
N VAL A 147 -21.99 -1.45 -4.83
CA VAL A 147 -21.81 -1.45 -3.37
C VAL A 147 -21.67 -0.03 -2.81
N ALA A 148 -21.19 0.92 -3.62
CA ALA A 148 -21.18 2.33 -3.28
C ALA A 148 -21.19 3.22 -4.54
N SER A 149 -21.70 4.43 -4.42
CA SER A 149 -21.75 5.44 -5.49
C SER A 149 -21.05 6.73 -5.04
N LYS A 150 -20.69 7.58 -6.00
CA LYS A 150 -19.94 8.84 -5.76
C LYS A 150 -18.51 8.62 -5.26
N ILE A 151 -17.82 7.69 -5.91
CA ILE A 151 -16.52 7.19 -5.48
C ILE A 151 -15.40 7.97 -6.16
N TYR A 152 -14.42 8.38 -5.36
CA TYR A 152 -13.15 8.92 -5.81
C TYR A 152 -12.19 7.76 -6.13
N SER A 153 -11.90 6.93 -5.13
CA SER A 153 -11.08 5.72 -5.27
C SER A 153 -11.44 4.70 -4.17
N PHE A 154 -10.85 3.50 -4.23
CA PHE A 154 -11.02 2.45 -3.24
C PHE A 154 -9.72 1.67 -2.99
N GLY A 155 -9.61 1.09 -1.79
CA GLY A 155 -8.47 0.29 -1.37
C GLY A 155 -8.92 -0.96 -0.60
N LEU A 156 -8.05 -1.97 -0.57
CA LEU A 156 -8.23 -3.18 0.22
C LEU A 156 -7.03 -3.33 1.16
N GLY A 157 -7.29 -3.64 2.42
CA GLY A 157 -6.24 -3.91 3.41
C GLY A 157 -6.74 -4.89 4.46
N GLY A 158 -6.05 -6.02 4.66
CA GLY A 158 -6.51 -7.07 5.56
C GLY A 158 -7.93 -7.56 5.21
N ARG A 159 -8.88 -7.39 6.13
CA ARG A 159 -10.31 -7.67 5.90
C ARG A 159 -11.14 -6.45 5.49
N PHE A 160 -10.53 -5.27 5.44
CA PHE A 160 -11.19 -3.98 5.28
C PHE A 160 -11.24 -3.57 3.80
N LEU A 161 -12.42 -3.11 3.38
CA LEU A 161 -12.64 -2.42 2.11
C LEU A 161 -12.81 -0.93 2.40
N PHE A 162 -11.92 -0.11 1.87
CA PHE A 162 -11.95 1.34 2.01
C PHE A 162 -12.45 1.99 0.72
N ALA A 163 -13.26 3.03 0.84
CA ALA A 163 -13.66 3.87 -0.28
C ALA A 163 -13.65 5.35 0.11
N SER A 164 -13.13 6.18 -0.78
CA SER A 164 -13.15 7.63 -0.63
C SER A 164 -14.32 8.20 -1.45
N GLY A 165 -15.19 9.00 -0.82
CA GLY A 165 -16.33 9.65 -1.47
C GLY A 165 -16.01 11.01 -2.09
N THR A 166 -17.04 11.75 -2.55
CA THR A 166 -16.88 13.12 -3.11
C THR A 166 -16.25 14.13 -2.17
N LEU A 167 -16.53 14.00 -0.86
CA LEU A 167 -15.95 14.87 0.16
C LEU A 167 -14.57 14.38 0.63
N ARG A 168 -13.97 13.41 -0.07
CA ARG A 168 -12.71 12.76 0.29
C ARG A 168 -12.67 12.25 1.73
N THR A 169 -13.83 11.87 2.26
CA THR A 169 -13.95 11.19 3.55
C THR A 169 -13.82 9.67 3.32
N ILE A 170 -12.99 9.01 4.12
CA ILE A 170 -12.84 7.56 4.06
C ILE A 170 -14.04 6.87 4.68
N HIS A 171 -14.58 5.91 3.96
CA HIS A 171 -15.57 4.97 4.44
C HIS A 171 -14.96 3.57 4.45
N VAL A 172 -15.35 2.78 5.44
CA VAL A 172 -14.86 1.41 5.63
C VAL A 172 -16.02 0.43 5.61
N SER A 173 -15.77 -0.74 5.05
CA SER A 173 -16.65 -1.90 5.09
C SER A 173 -15.86 -3.15 5.47
N VAL A 174 -16.43 -3.96 6.37
CA VAL A 174 -15.88 -5.27 6.81
C VAL A 174 -16.70 -6.44 6.27
N ASP A 175 -17.80 -6.16 5.55
CA ASP A 175 -18.73 -7.13 4.99
C ASP A 175 -18.79 -7.03 3.45
N GLN A 176 -17.64 -6.72 2.84
CA GLN A 176 -17.47 -6.70 1.39
C GLN A 176 -18.28 -5.60 0.67
N GLY A 177 -18.63 -4.52 1.36
CA GLY A 177 -19.40 -3.40 0.82
C GLY A 177 -20.91 -3.56 0.94
N ASP A 178 -21.39 -4.44 1.83
CA ASP A 178 -22.83 -4.57 2.11
C ASP A 178 -23.29 -3.48 3.10
N SER A 179 -22.45 -3.12 4.08
CA SER A 179 -22.61 -1.96 4.95
C SER A 179 -21.33 -1.11 5.00
N TRP A 180 -21.50 0.19 5.24
CA TRP A 180 -20.41 1.17 5.26
C TRP A 180 -20.49 2.05 6.51
N ASN A 181 -19.33 2.34 7.09
CA ASN A 181 -19.16 3.28 8.20
C ASN A 181 -18.19 4.38 7.81
N ILE A 182 -18.37 5.59 8.35
CA ILE A 182 -17.44 6.70 8.14
C ILE A 182 -16.26 6.50 9.08
N ALA A 183 -15.05 6.43 8.53
CA ALA A 183 -13.83 6.43 9.33
C ALA A 183 -13.66 7.78 10.03
N GLN A 184 -13.42 7.77 11.34
CA GLN A 184 -13.17 8.95 12.16
C GLN A 184 -11.72 9.45 11.94
N LEU A 185 -11.47 9.92 10.74
CA LEU A 185 -10.22 10.55 10.30
C LEU A 185 -10.48 12.01 9.92
N PRO A 186 -9.48 12.89 10.06
CA PRO A 186 -9.59 14.25 9.55
C PRO A 186 -9.87 14.23 8.03
N PRO A 187 -10.83 15.04 7.53
CA PRO A 187 -11.06 15.16 6.10
C PRO A 187 -9.87 15.83 5.42
N VAL A 188 -9.52 15.35 4.24
CA VAL A 188 -8.39 15.86 3.44
C VAL A 188 -8.86 16.70 2.26
N GLY A 189 -8.05 17.71 1.90
CA GLY A 189 -8.25 18.55 0.73
C GLY A 189 -7.92 17.86 -0.60
N HIS A 190 -7.82 18.66 -1.67
CA HIS A 190 -7.51 18.14 -3.01
C HIS A 190 -6.01 17.81 -3.18
N GLU A 191 -5.14 18.54 -2.49
CA GLU A 191 -3.69 18.40 -2.53
C GLU A 191 -3.15 17.43 -1.47
N GLN A 192 -4.04 16.79 -0.71
CA GLN A 192 -3.72 15.87 0.37
C GLN A 192 -4.24 14.47 0.06
N PHE A 193 -3.63 13.46 0.68
CA PHE A 193 -3.94 12.05 0.46
C PHE A 193 -4.09 11.26 1.76
N TYR A 194 -4.67 10.07 1.63
CA TYR A 194 -4.60 9.01 2.63
C TYR A 194 -3.76 7.87 2.09
N SER A 195 -2.98 7.21 2.94
CA SER A 195 -2.25 6.00 2.55
C SER A 195 -2.44 4.91 3.59
N ILE A 196 -2.78 3.70 3.13
CA ILE A 196 -2.84 2.51 3.98
C ILE A 196 -1.41 2.00 4.13
N LEU A 197 -0.79 2.26 5.28
CA LEU A 197 0.62 1.89 5.53
C LEU A 197 0.77 0.39 5.79
N ALA A 198 -0.12 -0.17 6.61
CA ALA A 198 -0.20 -1.59 6.88
C ALA A 198 -1.61 -1.96 7.36
N ALA A 199 -2.08 -3.14 6.98
CA ALA A 199 -3.38 -3.65 7.41
C ALA A 199 -3.32 -5.16 7.63
N ASN A 200 -3.95 -5.62 8.71
CA ASN A 200 -4.16 -7.03 9.00
C ASN A 200 -5.66 -7.28 9.28
N ASP A 201 -6.01 -8.45 9.82
CA ASP A 201 -7.41 -8.78 10.13
C ASP A 201 -7.95 -8.09 11.39
N GLU A 202 -7.07 -7.44 12.15
CA GLU A 202 -7.34 -6.84 13.45
C GLU A 202 -7.34 -5.31 13.41
N MET A 203 -6.54 -4.65 12.56
CA MET A 203 -6.49 -3.19 12.45
C MET A 203 -5.75 -2.69 11.21
N VAL A 204 -5.74 -1.36 11.05
CA VAL A 204 -5.10 -0.63 9.97
C VAL A 204 -4.29 0.55 10.51
N PHE A 205 -3.06 0.69 10.01
CA PHE A 205 -2.28 1.91 10.07
C PHE A 205 -2.62 2.77 8.86
N MET A 206 -3.15 3.96 9.12
CA MET A 206 -3.54 4.94 8.11
C MET A 206 -2.68 6.18 8.25
N HIS A 207 -2.04 6.60 7.17
CA HIS A 207 -1.44 7.91 7.06
C HIS A 207 -2.47 8.93 6.58
N VAL A 208 -2.50 10.09 7.21
CA VAL A 208 -3.24 11.27 6.77
C VAL A 208 -2.25 12.39 6.55
N ASP A 209 -2.17 12.89 5.33
CA ASP A 209 -1.26 13.96 4.95
C ASP A 209 -1.61 15.30 5.62
N GLU A 210 -0.62 16.10 5.97
CA GLU A 210 -0.82 17.40 6.63
C GLU A 210 -1.13 18.48 5.57
N PRO A 211 -2.04 19.45 5.83
CA PRO A 211 -2.36 20.46 4.84
C PRO A 211 -1.16 21.31 4.39
N GLY A 212 -0.97 21.41 3.07
CA GLY A 212 0.11 22.15 2.44
C GLY A 212 1.29 21.24 2.08
N ASP A 213 2.29 21.78 1.36
CA ASP A 213 3.46 21.02 0.92
C ASP A 213 4.48 20.85 2.06
N THR A 214 4.13 20.00 3.03
CA THR A 214 4.91 19.79 4.25
C THR A 214 5.86 18.59 4.14
N GLY A 215 5.53 17.60 3.32
CA GLY A 215 6.29 16.35 3.19
C GLY A 215 6.17 15.42 4.41
N PHE A 216 5.18 15.64 5.26
CA PHE A 216 4.87 14.77 6.40
C PHE A 216 3.36 14.78 6.68
N GLY A 217 2.94 13.81 7.47
CA GLY A 217 1.57 13.73 7.96
C GLY A 217 1.49 13.07 9.32
N THR A 218 0.33 12.49 9.62
CA THR A 218 0.08 11.82 10.89
C THR A 218 -0.35 10.38 10.67
N ILE A 219 0.23 9.43 11.42
CA ILE A 219 -0.21 8.05 11.46
C ILE A 219 -1.34 7.90 12.48
N TYR A 220 -2.40 7.26 12.03
CA TYR A 220 -3.55 6.86 12.82
C TYR A 220 -3.67 5.34 12.86
N VAL A 221 -4.03 4.79 14.02
CA VAL A 221 -4.27 3.35 14.21
C VAL A 221 -5.75 3.13 14.42
N SER A 222 -6.34 2.19 13.67
CA SER A 222 -7.78 1.91 13.74
C SER A 222 -8.18 1.12 14.98
N ASP A 223 -9.48 1.01 15.24
CA ASP A 223 -10.10 -0.07 16.02
C ASP A 223 -10.25 -1.33 15.17
N ASP A 224 -10.78 -2.40 15.76
CA ASP A 224 -11.01 -3.67 15.09
C ASP A 224 -12.06 -3.58 13.97
N ARG A 225 -12.89 -2.54 13.99
CA ARG A 225 -13.90 -2.24 12.96
C ARG A 225 -13.34 -1.36 11.84
N GLY A 226 -12.12 -0.83 11.96
CA GLY A 226 -11.53 0.08 10.99
C GLY A 226 -12.23 1.44 10.93
N THR A 227 -13.06 1.78 11.94
CA THR A 227 -13.96 2.95 11.94
C THR A 227 -13.45 4.04 12.88
N VAL A 228 -13.04 3.67 14.09
CA VAL A 228 -12.52 4.63 15.07
C VAL A 228 -11.00 4.63 14.98
N TYR A 229 -10.37 5.81 14.95
CA TYR A 229 -8.94 5.94 14.83
C TYR A 229 -8.37 6.75 15.99
N SER A 230 -7.21 6.34 16.50
CA SER A 230 -6.41 7.14 17.43
C SER A 230 -5.15 7.62 16.73
N LYS A 231 -4.72 8.84 17.08
CA LYS A 231 -3.44 9.40 16.63
C LYS A 231 -2.30 8.60 17.28
N SER A 232 -1.37 8.12 16.47
CA SER A 232 -0.27 7.24 16.88
C SER A 232 1.09 7.91 16.72
N LEU A 233 1.37 8.53 15.58
CA LEU A 233 2.64 9.23 15.32
C LEU A 233 2.42 10.52 14.55
N GLU A 234 2.86 11.64 15.10
CA GLU A 234 2.85 12.94 14.42
C GLU A 234 4.12 13.12 13.56
N ARG A 235 4.02 14.00 12.56
CA ARG A 235 5.15 14.39 11.69
C ARG A 235 5.84 13.20 11.01
N HIS A 236 5.06 12.17 10.70
CA HIS A 236 5.51 10.99 9.95
C HIS A 236 5.93 11.39 8.53
N LEU A 237 7.17 11.08 8.16
CA LEU A 237 7.72 11.40 6.86
C LEU A 237 6.99 10.63 5.75
N TYR A 238 6.39 11.37 4.83
CA TYR A 238 5.76 10.84 3.63
C TYR A 238 5.81 11.92 2.56
N THR A 239 6.59 11.72 1.50
CA THR A 239 6.79 12.78 0.51
C THR A 239 5.61 12.90 -0.45
N THR A 240 5.14 14.13 -0.69
CA THR A 240 4.11 14.44 -1.69
C THR A 240 4.55 14.03 -3.10
N THR A 241 5.82 14.32 -3.43
CA THR A 241 6.42 13.93 -4.70
C THR A 241 7.06 12.55 -4.55
N GLY A 242 6.63 11.59 -5.38
CA GLY A 242 7.17 10.23 -5.41
C GLY A 242 6.55 9.25 -4.42
N GLY A 243 5.83 9.75 -3.41
CA GLY A 243 5.11 8.88 -2.47
C GLY A 243 6.02 8.03 -1.58
N ASP A 244 7.22 8.52 -1.25
CA ASP A 244 8.18 7.74 -0.50
C ASP A 244 7.91 7.83 1.01
N THR A 245 7.85 6.68 1.68
CA THR A 245 7.79 6.58 3.13
C THR A 245 8.72 5.49 3.64
N ASP A 246 9.33 5.74 4.80
CA ASP A 246 10.22 4.78 5.46
C ASP A 246 9.47 3.77 6.35
N PHE A 247 8.13 3.82 6.36
CA PHE A 247 7.31 2.92 7.17
C PHE A 247 7.55 1.45 6.82
N THR A 248 8.11 0.71 7.77
CA THR A 248 8.59 -0.66 7.62
C THR A 248 7.99 -1.55 8.70
N ASN A 249 7.25 -2.58 8.27
CA ASN A 249 6.81 -3.66 9.16
C ASN A 249 7.99 -4.63 9.39
N VAL A 250 8.39 -4.79 10.65
CA VAL A 250 9.44 -5.74 11.04
C VAL A 250 8.81 -7.12 11.15
N THR A 251 8.82 -7.86 10.04
CA THR A 251 8.11 -9.15 9.95
C THR A 251 8.72 -10.27 10.80
N SER A 252 9.94 -10.09 11.29
CA SER A 252 10.68 -11.05 12.11
C SER A 252 10.30 -11.01 13.60
N LEU A 253 9.56 -9.99 14.06
CA LEU A 253 9.06 -9.91 15.43
C LEU A 253 7.70 -9.20 15.50
N ARG A 254 6.77 -9.76 16.29
CA ARG A 254 5.38 -9.27 16.36
C ARG A 254 5.31 -7.88 16.99
N GLY A 255 4.43 -7.04 16.45
CA GLY A 255 4.13 -5.71 17.00
C GLY A 255 5.17 -4.64 16.65
N VAL A 256 6.25 -5.01 15.96
CA VAL A 256 7.36 -4.10 15.69
C VAL A 256 7.22 -3.38 14.34
N PHE A 257 7.33 -2.06 14.39
CA PHE A 257 7.32 -1.18 13.21
C PHE A 257 8.42 -0.13 13.33
N ILE A 258 9.11 0.17 12.23
CA ILE A 258 10.11 1.23 12.15
C ILE A 258 9.66 2.24 11.11
N THR A 259 9.81 3.53 11.37
CA THR A 259 9.56 4.58 10.37
C THR A 259 10.43 5.81 10.63
N SER A 260 10.29 6.84 9.80
CA SER A 260 10.97 8.13 9.92
C SER A 260 9.98 9.25 10.23
N VAL A 261 10.39 10.18 11.08
CA VAL A 261 9.69 11.43 11.39
C VAL A 261 10.52 12.62 10.93
N LEU A 262 9.85 13.69 10.52
CA LEU A 262 10.48 14.97 10.22
C LEU A 262 10.46 15.85 11.47
N ALA A 263 11.60 16.04 12.13
CA ALA A 263 11.72 16.91 13.30
C ALA A 263 11.47 18.39 12.96
N GLU A 264 11.27 19.23 13.98
CA GLU A 264 11.01 20.68 13.81
C GLU A 264 12.20 21.44 13.21
N ASP A 265 13.42 20.91 13.34
CA ASP A 265 14.61 21.45 12.68
C ASP A 265 14.81 20.93 11.24
N ASN A 266 13.77 20.29 10.68
CA ASN A 266 13.74 19.61 9.38
C ASN A 266 14.74 18.45 9.24
N SER A 267 15.29 17.95 10.35
CA SER A 267 16.07 16.73 10.35
C SER A 267 15.16 15.50 10.32
N VAL A 268 15.61 14.42 9.68
CA VAL A 268 14.86 13.17 9.61
C VAL A 268 15.36 12.21 10.67
N GLN A 269 14.47 11.71 11.51
CA GLN A 269 14.80 10.83 12.63
C GLN A 269 14.03 9.52 12.54
N SER A 270 14.71 8.39 12.66
CA SER A 270 14.05 7.08 12.74
C SER A 270 13.52 6.80 14.14
N VAL A 271 12.31 6.24 14.20
CA VAL A 271 11.63 5.79 15.41
C VAL A 271 11.13 4.36 15.23
N VAL A 272 11.00 3.64 16.35
CA VAL A 272 10.49 2.27 16.41
C VAL A 272 9.34 2.19 17.41
N SER A 273 8.31 1.43 17.07
CA SER A 273 7.27 1.00 17.99
C SER A 273 7.37 -0.50 18.15
N PHE A 274 7.27 -1.00 19.38
CA PHE A 274 7.26 -2.43 19.69
C PHE A 274 5.84 -2.93 20.00
N ASP A 275 4.90 -2.04 20.27
CA ASP A 275 3.54 -2.29 20.74
C ASP A 275 2.48 -1.92 19.69
N GLN A 276 2.79 -2.13 18.41
CA GLN A 276 1.84 -1.95 17.31
C GLN A 276 1.32 -0.50 17.19
N GLY A 277 2.21 0.46 17.40
CA GLY A 277 1.97 1.89 17.27
C GLY A 277 1.36 2.54 18.52
N GLY A 278 1.41 1.88 19.68
CA GLY A 278 0.98 2.49 20.93
C GLY A 278 1.97 3.56 21.41
N GLU A 279 3.27 3.24 21.37
CA GLU A 279 4.38 4.13 21.67
C GLU A 279 5.46 4.05 20.60
N TRP A 280 6.09 5.18 20.32
CA TRP A 280 7.21 5.30 19.40
C TRP A 280 8.41 5.88 20.13
N VAL A 281 9.56 5.20 20.03
CA VAL A 281 10.82 5.59 20.69
C VAL A 281 11.96 5.64 19.69
N PRO A 282 13.03 6.43 19.92
CA PRO A 282 14.24 6.38 19.10
C PRO A 282 14.92 5.00 19.17
N LEU A 283 15.54 4.55 18.08
CA LEU A 283 16.31 3.30 18.08
C LEU A 283 17.61 3.46 18.88
N GLN A 284 17.91 2.46 19.71
CA GLN A 284 19.12 2.49 20.52
C GLN A 284 20.39 2.41 19.65
N LYS A 285 21.38 3.28 19.93
CA LYS A 285 22.68 3.20 19.27
C LYS A 285 23.40 1.91 19.68
N PRO A 286 24.15 1.25 18.77
CA PRO A 286 25.04 0.16 19.15
C PRO A 286 26.07 0.59 20.21
N ALA A 287 26.33 -0.28 21.19
CA ALA A 287 27.21 0.03 22.32
C ALA A 287 28.61 0.52 21.88
N ASN A 288 29.16 -0.08 20.83
CA ASN A 288 30.52 0.20 20.33
C ASN A 288 30.56 1.28 19.23
N SER A 289 29.44 1.92 18.90
CA SER A 289 29.37 2.98 17.90
C SER A 289 29.53 4.37 18.51
N LYS A 290 30.29 5.21 17.80
CA LYS A 290 30.42 6.64 18.09
C LYS A 290 29.35 7.42 17.35
N CYS A 291 28.87 8.50 17.95
CA CYS A 291 27.98 9.44 17.29
C CYS A 291 28.73 10.18 16.18
N ASP A 292 28.06 10.41 15.05
CA ASP A 292 28.60 11.14 13.92
C ASP A 292 28.46 12.66 14.10
N ALA A 293 28.79 13.42 13.06
CA ALA A 293 28.78 14.89 13.09
C ALA A 293 27.36 15.51 13.15
N THR A 294 26.30 14.72 12.99
CA THR A 294 24.92 15.20 13.18
C THR A 294 24.60 15.38 14.67
N ALA A 295 25.29 14.64 15.55
CA ALA A 295 25.03 14.66 16.98
C ALA A 295 25.59 15.91 17.66
N LYS A 296 24.74 16.59 18.45
CA LYS A 296 25.15 17.72 19.29
C LYS A 296 26.00 17.27 20.47
N ASP A 297 25.71 16.10 21.01
CA ASP A 297 26.44 15.46 22.09
C ASP A 297 27.14 14.19 21.55
N PRO A 298 28.49 14.11 21.59
CA PRO A 298 29.23 12.94 21.09
C PRO A 298 28.90 11.61 21.79
N ASP A 299 28.30 11.67 22.98
CA ASP A 299 27.97 10.49 23.79
C ASP A 299 26.47 10.14 23.76
N LYS A 300 25.59 11.05 23.29
CA LYS A 300 24.14 10.85 23.24
C LYS A 300 23.63 11.01 21.82
N CYS A 301 23.28 9.89 21.22
CA CYS A 301 22.71 9.81 19.88
C CYS A 301 21.93 8.49 19.73
N SER A 302 21.23 8.35 18.61
CA SER A 302 20.41 7.19 18.26
C SER A 302 20.89 6.51 16.98
N LEU A 303 20.39 5.31 16.70
CA LEU A 303 20.52 4.70 15.38
C LEU A 303 19.43 5.24 14.46
N HIS A 304 19.78 5.57 13.22
CA HIS A 304 18.84 5.95 12.19
C HIS A 304 18.98 5.04 10.97
N ILE A 305 17.84 4.65 10.41
CA ILE A 305 17.73 3.64 9.37
C ILE A 305 17.46 4.30 8.02
N HIS A 306 18.23 3.91 7.01
CA HIS A 306 17.99 4.31 5.64
C HIS A 306 16.98 3.36 4.99
N ALA A 307 15.87 3.92 4.50
CA ALA A 307 14.86 3.19 3.75
C ALA A 307 14.50 3.90 2.42
N ALA A 308 13.21 3.94 2.05
CA ALA A 308 12.75 4.39 0.73
C ALA A 308 13.10 5.86 0.48
N TYR A 309 12.89 6.73 1.48
CA TYR A 309 13.19 8.15 1.37
C TYR A 309 14.67 8.39 1.07
N SER A 310 15.57 7.73 1.81
CA SER A 310 17.02 7.86 1.57
C SER A 310 17.41 7.43 0.15
N THR A 311 16.75 6.41 -0.38
CA THR A 311 16.96 5.90 -1.74
C THR A 311 16.45 6.89 -2.78
N SER A 312 15.29 7.51 -2.56
CA SER A 312 14.73 8.51 -3.48
C SER A 312 15.53 9.82 -3.50
N GLN A 313 16.18 10.16 -2.38
CA GLN A 313 17.19 11.22 -2.29
C GLN A 313 18.52 10.87 -2.96
N LYS A 314 18.62 9.71 -3.65
CA LYS A 314 19.82 9.23 -4.37
C LYS A 314 21.05 9.08 -3.47
N LEU A 315 20.83 8.81 -2.18
CA LEU A 315 21.92 8.39 -1.30
C LEU A 315 22.41 6.99 -1.72
N ASN A 316 23.64 6.65 -1.33
CA ASN A 316 24.29 5.39 -1.72
C ASN A 316 23.76 4.20 -0.90
N ILE A 317 22.46 3.93 -1.00
CA ILE A 317 21.72 2.89 -0.28
C ILE A 317 21.28 1.81 -1.26
N PRO A 318 21.98 0.66 -1.33
CA PRO A 318 21.67 -0.38 -2.31
C PRO A 318 20.45 -1.23 -1.98
N MET A 319 20.04 -1.27 -0.70
CA MET A 319 18.96 -2.12 -0.21
C MET A 319 18.22 -1.48 0.96
N LEU A 320 16.90 -1.65 0.95
CA LEU A 320 15.99 -1.34 2.05
C LEU A 320 16.16 -2.34 3.21
N PRO A 321 15.67 -2.01 4.43
CA PRO A 321 15.70 -2.93 5.56
C PRO A 321 15.09 -4.30 5.22
N LEU A 322 15.79 -5.37 5.58
CA LEU A 322 15.39 -6.76 5.32
C LEU A 322 15.02 -7.46 6.62
N THR A 323 13.82 -8.03 6.64
CA THR A 323 13.29 -8.91 7.69
C THR A 323 12.56 -10.08 7.04
N GLU A 324 12.55 -11.23 7.69
CA GLU A 324 11.77 -12.39 7.24
C GLU A 324 11.15 -13.09 8.46
N PRO A 325 9.88 -13.54 8.37
CA PRO A 325 9.14 -14.07 9.52
C PRO A 325 9.68 -15.41 10.05
N ASN A 326 10.44 -16.15 9.25
CA ASN A 326 11.12 -17.37 9.68
C ASN A 326 12.50 -17.12 10.33
N ALA A 327 13.05 -15.91 10.22
CA ALA A 327 14.30 -15.50 10.88
C ALA A 327 13.97 -14.63 12.10
N VAL A 328 13.49 -15.26 13.16
CA VAL A 328 12.93 -14.60 14.35
C VAL A 328 13.89 -13.58 14.96
N GLY A 329 13.42 -12.35 15.15
CA GLY A 329 14.18 -11.22 15.71
C GLY A 329 15.18 -10.57 14.76
N LEU A 330 15.46 -11.16 13.60
CA LEU A 330 16.53 -10.68 12.73
C LEU A 330 16.08 -9.48 11.88
N ILE A 331 16.87 -8.40 11.90
CA ILE A 331 16.73 -7.23 11.03
C ILE A 331 18.11 -6.89 10.47
N ILE A 332 18.20 -6.65 9.16
CA ILE A 332 19.42 -6.14 8.51
C ILE A 332 19.07 -4.83 7.81
N ALA A 333 19.80 -3.76 8.09
CA ALA A 333 19.50 -2.45 7.52
C ALA A 333 20.76 -1.60 7.32
N HIS A 334 20.71 -0.67 6.36
CA HIS A 334 21.68 0.41 6.27
C HIS A 334 21.34 1.48 7.30
N GLY A 335 22.33 2.06 7.96
CA GLY A 335 22.07 3.09 8.97
C GLY A 335 23.22 4.06 9.20
N SER A 336 22.93 5.05 10.03
CA SER A 336 23.86 6.04 10.57
C SER A 336 23.59 6.25 12.07
N VAL A 337 24.60 6.63 12.84
CA VAL A 337 24.50 6.79 14.31
C VAL A 337 24.74 8.26 14.65
N GLY A 338 23.71 8.96 15.09
CA GLY A 338 23.67 10.42 15.17
C GLY A 338 22.38 10.96 15.79
N ASP A 339 22.12 12.26 15.62
CA ASP A 339 20.84 12.88 16.01
C ASP A 339 19.81 12.85 14.87
N ALA A 340 20.24 12.51 13.64
CA ALA A 340 19.40 12.39 12.45
C ALA A 340 20.02 11.47 11.39
N ILE A 341 19.24 11.14 10.35
CA ILE A 341 19.74 10.41 9.16
C ILE A 341 20.86 11.22 8.51
N SER A 342 22.03 10.59 8.39
CA SER A 342 23.24 11.18 7.80
C SER A 342 23.29 11.01 6.28
N VAL A 343 23.80 12.00 5.55
CA VAL A 343 24.04 11.88 4.09
C VAL A 343 25.36 11.15 3.76
N MET A 344 26.12 10.78 4.80
CA MET A 344 27.40 10.09 4.65
C MET A 344 27.20 8.64 4.19
N ARG A 345 28.31 8.01 3.76
CA ARG A 345 28.31 6.59 3.38
C ARG A 345 27.81 5.75 4.56
N PRO A 346 26.72 4.97 4.42
CA PRO A 346 26.16 4.20 5.52
C PRO A 346 26.97 2.93 5.79
N ASP A 347 26.82 2.40 7.00
CA ASP A 347 27.24 1.06 7.37
C ASP A 347 26.02 0.13 7.45
N VAL A 348 26.25 -1.19 7.54
CA VAL A 348 25.19 -2.17 7.74
C VAL A 348 25.09 -2.53 9.21
N TYR A 349 23.87 -2.45 9.75
CA TYR A 349 23.53 -2.79 11.12
C TYR A 349 22.62 -4.02 11.13
N VAL A 350 22.81 -4.86 12.16
CA VAL A 350 21.99 -6.04 12.40
C VAL A 350 21.41 -5.96 13.80
N SER A 351 20.13 -6.29 13.92
CA SER A 351 19.49 -6.61 15.19
C SER A 351 19.06 -8.07 15.15
N ASP A 352 19.22 -8.77 16.27
CA ASP A 352 18.81 -10.16 16.44
C ASP A 352 17.65 -10.30 17.44
N ASP A 353 17.12 -9.21 17.96
CA ASP A 353 16.06 -9.18 18.98
C ASP A 353 14.84 -8.36 18.56
N GLY A 354 14.72 -8.06 17.26
CA GLY A 354 13.62 -7.31 16.67
C GLY A 354 13.73 -5.81 16.84
N GLY A 355 14.94 -5.27 16.99
CA GLY A 355 15.23 -3.85 16.95
C GLY A 355 15.46 -3.19 18.31
N TYR A 356 15.47 -3.96 19.40
CA TYR A 356 15.79 -3.47 20.75
C TYR A 356 17.28 -3.16 20.85
N THR A 357 18.14 -4.07 20.38
CA THR A 357 19.58 -3.87 20.32
C THR A 357 20.12 -4.05 18.91
N TRP A 358 21.23 -3.37 18.63
CA TRP A 358 21.84 -3.33 17.31
C TRP A 358 23.34 -3.47 17.39
N ILE A 359 23.92 -4.11 16.38
CA ILE A 359 25.36 -4.19 16.15
C ILE A 359 25.72 -3.63 14.77
N LYS A 360 26.90 -3.01 14.65
CA LYS A 360 27.46 -2.72 13.33
C LYS A 360 28.04 -4.01 12.77
N ALA A 361 27.43 -4.55 11.72
CA ALA A 361 27.80 -5.84 11.15
C ALA A 361 28.85 -5.72 10.03
N LEU A 362 28.74 -4.70 9.17
CA LEU A 362 29.66 -4.48 8.04
C LEU A 362 29.92 -2.99 7.84
N ASP A 363 31.17 -2.63 7.56
CA ASP A 363 31.56 -1.26 7.19
C ASP A 363 31.23 -0.97 5.72
N GLY A 364 30.50 0.11 5.47
CA GLY A 364 30.04 0.51 4.15
C GLY A 364 28.79 -0.23 3.64
N PRO A 365 28.21 0.23 2.52
CA PRO A 365 26.99 -0.33 1.97
C PRO A 365 27.22 -1.70 1.34
N HIS A 366 26.26 -2.61 1.54
CA HIS A 366 26.30 -3.96 1.00
C HIS A 366 24.92 -4.37 0.51
N HIS A 367 24.88 -5.23 -0.50
CA HIS A 367 23.69 -6.04 -0.74
C HIS A 367 23.73 -7.24 0.19
N TYR A 368 22.61 -7.57 0.82
CA TYR A 368 22.50 -8.67 1.78
C TYR A 368 21.28 -9.56 1.51
N ALA A 369 21.35 -10.82 1.94
CA ALA A 369 20.22 -11.73 1.93
C ALA A 369 20.25 -12.64 3.16
N ILE A 370 19.05 -12.99 3.64
CA ILE A 370 18.84 -14.00 4.68
C ILE A 370 18.58 -15.34 3.98
N LEU A 371 19.30 -16.37 4.40
CA LEU A 371 19.18 -17.75 3.94
C LEU A 371 18.90 -18.66 5.14
N ASP A 372 18.41 -19.87 4.86
CA ASP A 372 18.13 -20.91 5.86
C ASP A 372 17.45 -20.44 7.16
N SER A 373 16.43 -19.59 7.02
CA SER A 373 15.63 -19.04 8.13
C SER A 373 16.47 -18.30 9.17
N GLY A 374 17.53 -17.61 8.75
CA GLY A 374 18.43 -16.86 9.64
C GLY A 374 19.71 -17.61 10.01
N GLY A 375 19.81 -18.91 9.69
CA GLY A 375 21.02 -19.70 9.93
C GLY A 375 22.22 -19.27 9.08
N LEU A 376 21.99 -18.54 7.99
CA LEU A 376 23.05 -18.04 7.12
C LEU A 376 22.70 -16.66 6.58
N LEU A 377 23.58 -15.69 6.82
CA LEU A 377 23.52 -14.36 6.21
C LEU A 377 24.61 -14.26 5.14
N VAL A 378 24.28 -13.62 4.03
CA VAL A 378 25.24 -13.36 2.95
C VAL A 378 25.24 -11.89 2.59
N ALA A 379 26.40 -11.37 2.21
CA ALA A 379 26.56 -9.98 1.80
C ALA A 379 27.60 -9.82 0.67
N VAL A 380 27.36 -8.87 -0.22
CA VAL A 380 28.31 -8.45 -1.27
C VAL A 380 28.47 -6.94 -1.18
N GLU A 381 29.71 -6.47 -1.16
CA GLU A 381 30.01 -5.04 -1.06
C GLU A 381 29.40 -4.28 -2.25
N HIS A 382 28.71 -3.19 -1.96
CA HIS A 382 28.18 -2.31 -2.98
C HIS A 382 29.28 -1.34 -3.45
N SER A 383 29.62 -1.43 -4.73
CA SER A 383 30.63 -0.59 -5.37
C SER A 383 30.20 -0.27 -6.80
N VAL A 384 30.04 1.02 -7.09
CA VAL A 384 29.66 1.52 -8.43
C VAL A 384 30.85 1.53 -9.39
N THR A 385 32.06 1.74 -8.87
CA THR A 385 33.26 1.97 -9.69
C THR A 385 34.18 0.76 -9.79
N ASN A 386 34.25 -0.05 -8.73
CA ASN A 386 35.17 -1.19 -8.67
C ASN A 386 34.39 -2.50 -8.86
N PRO A 387 34.87 -3.41 -9.71
CA PRO A 387 34.28 -4.73 -9.83
C PRO A 387 34.58 -5.57 -8.58
N VAL A 388 33.68 -6.50 -8.26
CA VAL A 388 33.75 -7.36 -7.07
C VAL A 388 33.93 -8.81 -7.46
N ASN A 389 34.61 -9.56 -6.60
CA ASN A 389 34.79 -11.01 -6.72
C ASN A 389 34.65 -11.76 -5.40
N LYS A 390 34.30 -11.05 -4.32
CA LYS A 390 34.16 -11.61 -2.99
C LYS A 390 32.71 -11.56 -2.53
N ILE A 391 32.30 -12.60 -1.84
CA ILE A 391 31.06 -12.67 -1.05
C ILE A 391 31.44 -12.84 0.41
N LYS A 392 30.73 -12.18 1.30
CA LYS A 392 30.82 -12.34 2.75
C LYS A 392 29.67 -13.21 3.23
N PHE A 393 29.92 -14.06 4.22
CA PHE A 393 28.88 -14.87 4.85
C PHE A 393 29.07 -14.98 6.37
N SER A 394 27.97 -15.10 7.10
CA SER A 394 27.92 -15.26 8.56
C SER A 394 26.94 -16.38 8.93
N THR A 395 27.33 -17.23 9.88
CA THR A 395 26.51 -18.34 10.41
C THR A 395 26.07 -18.09 11.85
N ASP A 396 26.26 -16.88 12.34
CA ASP A 396 26.06 -16.48 13.74
C ASP A 396 25.30 -15.14 13.81
N GLU A 397 24.28 -15.00 12.95
CA GLU A 397 23.38 -13.85 12.90
C GLU A 397 24.10 -12.49 12.69
N GLY A 398 25.21 -12.49 11.95
CA GLY A 398 25.92 -11.26 11.54
C GLY A 398 27.00 -10.79 12.51
N GLN A 399 27.34 -11.57 13.54
CA GLN A 399 28.41 -11.22 14.49
C GLN A 399 29.80 -11.44 13.89
N CYS A 400 30.04 -12.57 13.23
CA CYS A 400 31.30 -12.87 12.56
C CYS A 400 31.08 -13.07 11.06
N TRP A 401 31.94 -12.46 10.26
CA TRP A 401 31.88 -12.55 8.80
C TRP A 401 33.12 -13.22 8.21
N ASN A 402 32.91 -14.15 7.28
CA ASN A 402 33.96 -14.81 6.51
C ASN A 402 33.87 -14.38 5.05
N GLU A 403 35.02 -14.25 4.37
CA GLU A 403 35.08 -13.90 2.95
C GLU A 403 35.38 -15.11 2.06
N TYR A 404 34.66 -15.23 0.95
CA TYR A 404 34.92 -16.22 -0.09
C TYR A 404 35.08 -15.55 -1.45
N ASN A 405 36.12 -15.94 -2.18
CA ASN A 405 36.37 -15.45 -3.53
C ASN A 405 35.62 -16.34 -4.54
N PHE A 406 34.51 -15.85 -5.10
CA PHE A 406 33.62 -16.64 -5.96
C PHE A 406 34.07 -16.68 -7.43
N THR A 407 34.98 -15.79 -7.86
CA THR A 407 35.48 -15.73 -9.23
C THR A 407 36.89 -15.18 -9.31
N LYS A 408 37.73 -15.71 -10.20
CA LYS A 408 39.05 -15.13 -10.48
C LYS A 408 38.96 -13.81 -11.25
N ASP A 409 37.94 -13.70 -12.10
CA ASP A 409 37.68 -12.52 -12.92
C ASP A 409 36.54 -11.71 -12.29
N PRO A 410 36.83 -10.53 -11.70
CA PRO A 410 35.82 -9.69 -11.06
C PRO A 410 34.72 -9.24 -12.00
N ILE A 411 33.54 -8.97 -11.45
CA ILE A 411 32.37 -8.50 -12.20
C ILE A 411 31.89 -7.16 -11.65
N PHE A 412 31.31 -6.33 -12.51
CA PHE A 412 30.49 -5.20 -12.05
C PHE A 412 29.18 -5.76 -11.53
N PHE A 413 29.03 -5.72 -10.21
CA PHE A 413 27.89 -6.29 -9.51
C PHE A 413 26.64 -5.46 -9.74
N THR A 414 25.51 -6.14 -9.91
CA THR A 414 24.21 -5.49 -10.11
C THR A 414 23.15 -5.94 -9.12
N GLY A 415 23.23 -7.16 -8.58
CA GLY A 415 22.22 -7.63 -7.63
C GLY A 415 22.47 -9.03 -7.07
N LEU A 416 21.84 -9.29 -5.93
CA LEU A 416 21.72 -10.60 -5.31
C LEU A 416 20.31 -11.15 -5.54
N ALA A 417 20.21 -12.42 -5.88
CA ALA A 417 18.94 -13.13 -6.01
C ALA A 417 18.96 -14.39 -5.14
N SER A 418 17.95 -14.55 -4.29
CA SER A 418 17.70 -15.75 -3.49
C SER A 418 16.26 -16.22 -3.68
N GLU A 419 15.97 -17.45 -3.27
CA GLU A 419 14.60 -17.97 -3.26
C GLU A 419 13.75 -17.18 -2.25
N PRO A 420 12.58 -16.63 -2.63
CA PRO A 420 11.69 -15.94 -1.71
C PRO A 420 11.29 -16.82 -0.51
N GLY A 421 11.20 -16.22 0.66
CA GLY A 421 10.89 -16.90 1.92
C GLY A 421 12.12 -17.38 2.69
N ALA A 422 13.34 -17.06 2.21
CA ALA A 422 14.59 -17.22 2.96
C ALA A 422 14.85 -18.63 3.52
N ARG A 423 14.36 -19.68 2.85
CA ARG A 423 14.55 -21.10 3.26
C ARG A 423 15.64 -21.84 2.48
N SER A 424 16.07 -21.28 1.35
CA SER A 424 17.10 -21.87 0.51
C SER A 424 18.49 -21.62 1.09
N MET A 425 19.44 -22.48 0.69
CA MET A 425 20.88 -22.26 0.89
C MET A 425 21.56 -21.72 -0.38
N ASN A 426 20.78 -21.41 -1.41
CA ASN A 426 21.29 -20.96 -2.70
C ASN A 426 21.16 -19.44 -2.83
N VAL A 427 22.24 -18.81 -3.27
CA VAL A 427 22.23 -17.40 -3.66
C VAL A 427 22.91 -17.24 -5.02
N SER A 428 22.31 -16.42 -5.88
CA SER A 428 22.84 -16.06 -7.18
C SER A 428 23.32 -14.62 -7.17
N ILE A 429 24.60 -14.42 -7.44
CA ILE A 429 25.25 -13.12 -7.61
C ILE A 429 25.16 -12.77 -9.10
N TRP A 430 24.56 -11.62 -9.41
CA TRP A 430 24.42 -11.12 -10.76
C TRP A 430 25.33 -9.92 -11.01
N GLY A 431 25.86 -9.88 -12.23
CA GLY A 431 26.59 -8.73 -12.71
C GLY A 431 26.95 -8.90 -14.18
N TYR A 432 27.78 -7.98 -14.67
CA TYR A 432 28.32 -8.06 -16.01
C TYR A 432 29.84 -7.91 -15.97
N ARG A 433 30.49 -8.41 -17.00
CA ARG A 433 31.90 -8.16 -17.24
C ARG A 433 32.02 -7.10 -18.30
N ASP A 434 32.82 -6.09 -18.00
CA ASP A 434 33.13 -5.05 -18.99
C ASP A 434 34.29 -5.53 -19.85
N SER A 435 34.07 -5.53 -21.16
CA SER A 435 35.04 -5.93 -22.17
C SER A 435 35.10 -4.84 -23.23
N TYR A 436 36.28 -4.61 -23.82
CA TYR A 436 36.48 -3.57 -24.85
C TYR A 436 35.50 -3.64 -26.03
N LEU A 437 34.84 -4.78 -26.25
CA LEU A 437 34.00 -5.03 -27.43
C LEU A 437 32.52 -5.31 -27.11
N SER A 438 32.19 -5.79 -25.90
CA SER A 438 30.82 -6.13 -25.51
C SER A 438 30.69 -6.40 -24.01
N GLN A 439 29.60 -5.90 -23.42
CA GLN A 439 29.17 -6.29 -22.08
C GLN A 439 28.41 -7.62 -22.13
N TYR A 440 28.77 -8.55 -21.25
CA TYR A 440 28.05 -9.82 -21.12
C TYR A 440 27.65 -10.08 -19.66
N TRP A 441 26.38 -10.41 -19.48
CA TRP A 441 25.81 -10.76 -18.19
C TRP A 441 26.32 -12.11 -17.72
N THR A 442 26.65 -12.19 -16.43
CA THR A 442 27.14 -13.39 -15.77
C THR A 442 26.42 -13.54 -14.43
N SER A 443 26.05 -14.78 -14.10
CA SER A 443 25.53 -15.12 -12.77
C SER A 443 26.37 -16.22 -12.14
N PHE A 444 26.71 -16.03 -10.86
CA PHE A 444 27.40 -17.02 -10.04
C PHE A 444 26.43 -17.50 -8.96
N THR A 445 26.01 -18.76 -9.02
CA THR A 445 25.15 -19.34 -7.99
C THR A 445 25.99 -20.17 -7.04
N ILE A 446 25.91 -19.85 -5.75
CA ILE A 446 26.61 -20.53 -4.67
C ILE A 446 25.57 -21.32 -3.87
N ASP A 447 25.82 -22.61 -3.68
CA ASP A 447 25.07 -23.50 -2.80
C ASP A 447 25.89 -23.73 -1.52
N PHE A 448 25.37 -23.30 -0.38
CA PHE A 448 26.04 -23.40 0.91
C PHE A 448 25.87 -24.76 1.60
N LYS A 449 25.27 -25.76 0.94
CA LYS A 449 25.08 -27.10 1.50
C LYS A 449 26.39 -27.82 1.87
N GLU A 450 27.49 -27.51 1.19
CA GLU A 450 28.81 -28.04 1.54
C GLU A 450 29.46 -27.34 2.74
N LEU A 451 29.00 -26.13 3.09
CA LEU A 451 29.42 -25.44 4.31
C LEU A 451 28.61 -25.95 5.51
N LEU A 452 27.28 -26.01 5.39
CA LEU A 452 26.35 -26.47 6.43
C LEU A 452 25.96 -27.93 6.20
N THR A 453 26.91 -28.85 6.41
CA THR A 453 26.73 -30.28 6.11
C THR A 453 25.86 -31.04 7.12
N ARG A 454 25.75 -30.53 8.35
CA ARG A 454 25.02 -31.15 9.46
C ARG A 454 23.64 -30.51 9.61
N THR A 455 22.59 -31.32 9.77
CA THR A 455 21.25 -30.83 10.14
C THR A 455 21.19 -30.43 11.60
N CYS A 456 20.45 -29.37 11.93
CA CYS A 456 20.24 -28.96 13.31
C CYS A 456 19.39 -30.01 14.06
N GLY A 457 19.78 -30.29 15.31
CA GLY A 457 19.01 -31.08 16.26
C GLY A 457 18.59 -30.24 17.46
N ASP A 458 17.81 -30.81 18.37
CA ASP A 458 17.22 -30.06 19.50
C ASP A 458 18.26 -29.33 20.38
N TYR A 459 19.47 -29.88 20.50
CA TYR A 459 20.55 -29.28 21.30
C TYR A 459 21.13 -28.00 20.67
N ASP A 460 20.92 -27.80 19.37
CA ASP A 460 21.38 -26.60 18.65
C ASP A 460 20.48 -25.40 18.89
N TYR A 461 19.30 -25.60 19.47
CA TYR A 461 18.34 -24.56 19.77
C TYR A 461 18.42 -24.11 21.23
N VAL A 462 18.06 -22.86 21.45
CA VAL A 462 17.95 -22.21 22.75
C VAL A 462 16.60 -21.53 22.86
N GLN A 463 15.99 -21.61 24.04
CA GLN A 463 14.76 -20.90 24.33
C GLN A 463 15.05 -19.41 24.49
N TRP A 464 14.34 -18.58 23.74
CA TRP A 464 14.44 -17.13 23.77
C TRP A 464 13.06 -16.52 24.01
N LEU A 465 12.96 -15.63 24.99
CA LEU A 465 11.75 -14.88 25.29
C LEU A 465 11.77 -13.59 24.48
N ALA A 466 10.77 -13.39 23.62
CA ALA A 466 10.61 -12.16 22.86
C ALA A 466 10.22 -10.98 23.76
N HIS A 467 10.60 -9.77 23.34
CA HIS A 467 10.32 -8.51 24.05
C HIS A 467 10.80 -8.48 25.50
N SER A 468 11.84 -9.26 25.82
CA SER A 468 12.39 -9.33 27.17
C SER A 468 13.33 -8.16 27.43
N ASP A 469 13.09 -7.43 28.51
CA ASP A 469 13.87 -6.26 28.93
C ASP A 469 14.38 -6.41 30.37
N ASP A 470 13.59 -7.00 31.27
CA ASP A 470 13.95 -7.30 32.65
C ASP A 470 13.47 -8.69 33.08
N ILE A 471 14.37 -9.66 33.08
CA ILE A 471 14.10 -11.05 33.50
C ILE A 471 13.56 -11.15 34.94
N SER A 472 13.77 -10.13 35.77
CA SER A 472 13.27 -10.10 37.14
C SER A 472 11.78 -9.69 37.25
N ASP A 473 11.22 -9.07 36.21
CA ASP A 473 9.81 -8.68 36.16
C ASP A 473 8.92 -9.90 35.80
N PRO A 474 7.92 -10.25 36.64
CA PRO A 474 6.90 -11.23 36.26
C PRO A 474 6.15 -10.92 34.95
N ASN A 475 6.09 -9.67 34.52
CA ASN A 475 5.46 -9.20 33.28
C ASN A 475 6.44 -9.12 32.09
N ASP A 476 7.72 -9.45 32.27
CA ASP A 476 8.74 -9.42 31.20
C ASP A 476 8.31 -10.15 29.93
N GLY A 477 8.45 -9.50 28.77
CA GLY A 477 8.03 -10.06 27.48
C GLY A 477 6.52 -10.15 27.26
N CYS A 478 5.68 -9.59 28.14
CA CYS A 478 4.26 -9.41 27.86
C CYS A 478 4.10 -8.29 26.83
N LEU A 479 3.64 -8.64 25.64
CA LEU A 479 3.35 -7.66 24.59
C LEU A 479 2.05 -8.03 23.88
N LEU A 480 1.12 -7.08 23.78
CA LEU A 480 -0.24 -7.29 23.28
C LEU A 480 -0.93 -8.46 24.00
N GLY A 481 -0.73 -8.54 25.32
CA GLY A 481 -1.40 -9.47 26.20
C GLY A 481 -0.92 -10.91 26.27
N TYR A 482 0.21 -11.26 25.66
CA TYR A 482 0.85 -12.56 25.84
C TYR A 482 2.35 -12.53 25.58
N LYS A 483 3.05 -13.47 26.23
CA LYS A 483 4.48 -13.74 26.04
C LYS A 483 4.67 -14.78 24.96
N GLU A 484 5.74 -14.66 24.18
CA GLU A 484 6.13 -15.67 23.20
C GLU A 484 7.54 -16.17 23.46
N LYS A 485 7.64 -17.49 23.69
CA LYS A 485 8.92 -18.17 23.77
C LYS A 485 9.20 -18.89 22.47
N PHE A 486 10.33 -18.57 21.85
CA PHE A 486 10.82 -19.14 20.62
C PHE A 486 11.93 -20.15 20.89
N LEU A 487 12.04 -21.18 20.06
CA LEU A 487 13.26 -21.97 19.94
C LEU A 487 14.09 -21.37 18.80
N ARG A 488 15.18 -20.69 19.15
CA ARG A 488 16.09 -20.05 18.20
C ARG A 488 17.38 -20.85 18.07
N LEU A 489 17.96 -20.83 16.87
CA LEU A 489 19.26 -21.44 16.63
C LEU A 489 20.31 -20.72 17.49
N ARG A 490 21.15 -21.46 18.20
CA ARG A 490 22.27 -20.85 18.92
C ARG A 490 23.28 -20.28 17.93
N LYS A 491 23.86 -19.14 18.26
CA LYS A 491 24.85 -18.44 17.43
C LYS A 491 26.12 -19.26 17.19
N ASP A 492 26.49 -20.15 18.12
CA ASP A 492 27.63 -21.06 17.99
C ASP A 492 27.30 -22.39 17.29
N SER A 493 26.01 -22.65 17.00
CA SER A 493 25.56 -23.85 16.30
C SER A 493 25.61 -23.66 14.79
N VAL A 494 26.67 -24.16 14.17
CA VAL A 494 26.79 -24.19 12.70
C VAL A 494 26.11 -25.45 12.15
N CYS A 495 24.86 -25.31 11.74
CA CYS A 495 24.05 -26.38 11.14
C CYS A 495 22.97 -25.84 10.20
N TRP A 496 22.37 -26.75 9.44
CA TRP A 496 21.28 -26.47 8.51
C TRP A 496 19.92 -26.65 9.21
N ASN A 497 19.12 -25.58 9.31
CA ASN A 497 17.77 -25.59 9.89
C ASN A 497 16.82 -26.48 9.09
N GLY A 498 16.91 -26.41 7.75
CA GLY A 498 16.07 -27.20 6.86
C GLY A 498 14.96 -26.38 6.21
N ARG A 499 14.54 -26.84 5.02
CA ARG A 499 13.47 -26.17 4.25
C ARG A 499 12.11 -26.27 4.94
N ASP A 500 11.91 -27.31 5.74
CA ASP A 500 10.74 -27.63 6.54
C ASP A 500 10.80 -27.04 7.97
N TYR A 501 11.80 -26.21 8.28
CA TYR A 501 11.89 -25.51 9.55
C TYR A 501 10.60 -24.71 9.84
N ILE A 502 10.02 -24.96 11.01
CA ILE A 502 8.84 -24.26 11.49
C ILE A 502 9.24 -23.52 12.76
N VAL A 503 8.93 -22.23 12.81
CA VAL A 503 9.11 -21.44 14.02
C VAL A 503 8.15 -21.97 15.07
N ASN A 504 8.69 -22.57 16.13
CA ASN A 504 7.91 -23.08 17.24
C ASN A 504 7.71 -21.97 18.28
N THR A 505 6.46 -21.62 18.55
CA THR A 505 6.08 -20.59 19.52
C THR A 505 5.10 -21.17 20.53
N GLN A 506 5.27 -20.77 21.79
CA GLN A 506 4.33 -21.09 22.86
C GLN A 506 3.81 -19.78 23.46
N PRO A 507 2.59 -19.34 23.10
CA PRO A 507 2.00 -18.13 23.67
C PRO A 507 1.60 -18.41 25.13
N THR A 508 2.01 -17.53 26.04
CA THR A 508 1.60 -17.56 27.45
C THR A 508 0.80 -16.29 27.75
N PRO A 509 -0.50 -16.38 28.10
CA PRO A 509 -1.33 -15.20 28.32
C PRO A 509 -0.83 -14.37 29.51
N CYS A 510 -0.98 -13.05 29.40
CA CYS A 510 -0.64 -12.09 30.43
C CYS A 510 -1.92 -11.47 31.04
N LEU A 511 -1.77 -10.95 32.26
CA LEU A 511 -2.76 -10.04 32.83
C LEU A 511 -2.67 -8.69 32.11
N CYS A 512 -3.81 -8.01 31.91
CA CYS A 512 -3.80 -6.69 31.29
C CYS A 512 -3.12 -5.66 32.20
N THR A 513 -2.23 -4.87 31.62
CA THR A 513 -1.52 -3.72 32.20
C THR A 513 -1.78 -2.47 31.35
N LEU A 514 -1.33 -1.29 31.78
CA LEU A 514 -1.44 -0.06 30.98
C LEU A 514 -0.82 -0.17 29.58
N ASP A 515 0.20 -1.02 29.41
CA ASP A 515 0.90 -1.21 28.13
C ASP A 515 0.06 -1.97 27.08
N ASP A 516 -0.99 -2.67 27.53
CA ASP A 516 -1.98 -3.34 26.67
C ASP A 516 -3.08 -2.37 26.18
N PHE A 517 -2.97 -1.08 26.55
CA PHE A 517 -3.89 -0.01 26.15
C PHE A 517 -3.16 1.10 25.40
N MET A 518 -3.81 1.59 24.34
CA MET A 518 -3.43 2.82 23.64
C MET A 518 -4.45 3.93 23.93
N CYS A 519 -4.11 5.16 23.54
CA CYS A 519 -5.07 6.25 23.65
C CYS A 519 -6.31 5.98 22.78
N ASP A 520 -7.48 6.20 23.37
CA ASP A 520 -8.76 6.10 22.67
C ASP A 520 -8.98 7.34 21.79
N PHE A 521 -10.04 7.31 20.99
CA PHE A 521 -10.43 8.46 20.18
C PHE A 521 -10.61 9.73 21.02
N GLY A 522 -10.09 10.85 20.54
CA GLY A 522 -10.08 12.12 21.25
C GLY A 522 -8.94 12.29 22.24
N TYR A 523 -8.08 11.28 22.42
CA TYR A 523 -6.91 11.32 23.29
C TYR A 523 -5.63 11.08 22.48
N TYR A 524 -4.49 11.48 23.03
CA TYR A 524 -3.17 11.27 22.44
C TYR A 524 -2.08 11.27 23.52
N ARG A 525 -0.93 10.67 23.23
CA ARG A 525 0.28 10.78 24.06
C ARG A 525 1.07 12.01 23.64
N LYS A 526 1.50 12.80 24.62
CA LYS A 526 2.49 13.86 24.39
C LYS A 526 3.88 13.25 24.27
N GLU A 527 4.77 13.94 23.58
CA GLU A 527 6.18 13.56 23.49
C GLU A 527 6.78 13.35 24.91
N ASN A 528 7.45 12.21 25.11
CA ASN A 528 8.05 11.80 26.39
C ASN A 528 7.06 11.58 27.56
N SER A 529 5.77 11.31 27.28
CA SER A 529 4.76 11.00 28.29
C SER A 529 4.00 9.72 27.93
N SER A 530 3.87 8.80 28.88
CA SER A 530 3.06 7.58 28.72
C SER A 530 1.56 7.80 28.95
N GLU A 531 1.18 8.92 29.56
CA GLU A 531 -0.22 9.26 29.86
C GLU A 531 -0.98 9.76 28.62
N CYS A 532 -2.18 9.22 28.41
CA CYS A 532 -3.13 9.70 27.41
C CYS A 532 -3.87 10.94 27.90
N VAL A 533 -3.74 12.04 27.14
CA VAL A 533 -4.38 13.32 27.43
C VAL A 533 -5.37 13.71 26.34
N GLU A 534 -6.40 14.48 26.70
CA GLU A 534 -7.39 14.96 25.73
C GLU A 534 -6.76 15.84 24.65
N GLN A 535 -7.16 15.61 23.40
CA GLN A 535 -6.75 16.44 22.28
C GLN A 535 -7.32 17.85 22.41
N PRO A 536 -6.52 18.91 22.19
CA PRO A 536 -6.97 20.29 22.34
C PRO A 536 -8.23 20.63 21.52
N ASP A 537 -8.34 20.06 20.32
CA ASP A 537 -9.44 20.34 19.39
C ASP A 537 -10.76 19.64 19.76
N LEU A 538 -10.68 18.61 20.60
CA LEU A 538 -11.81 17.79 21.04
C LEU A 538 -12.12 17.97 22.54
N ARG A 539 -11.37 18.84 23.22
CA ARG A 539 -11.59 19.17 24.63
C ARG A 539 -13.00 19.69 24.87
N ASP A 540 -13.66 19.16 25.90
CA ASP A 540 -15.04 19.46 26.29
C ASP A 540 -16.10 19.21 25.20
N LYS A 541 -15.75 18.51 24.10
CA LYS A 541 -16.71 18.11 23.06
C LYS A 541 -17.22 16.70 23.31
N VAL A 542 -18.45 16.45 22.88
CA VAL A 542 -19.01 15.09 22.88
C VAL A 542 -18.37 14.32 21.73
N LEU A 543 -17.79 13.16 22.03
CA LEU A 543 -17.19 12.26 21.05
C LEU A 543 -18.31 11.44 20.40
N GLU A 544 -18.91 11.97 19.34
CA GLU A 544 -19.97 11.32 18.57
C GLU A 544 -19.41 10.79 17.24
N PHE A 545 -19.80 9.56 16.87
CA PHE A 545 -19.40 8.94 15.62
C PHE A 545 -20.57 8.18 15.00
N CYS A 546 -20.53 7.97 13.68
CA CYS A 546 -21.62 7.38 12.92
C CYS A 546 -21.32 5.92 12.59
N LEU A 547 -22.09 5.00 13.17
CA LEU A 547 -22.06 3.57 12.87
C LEU A 547 -23.37 3.11 12.25
N GLN A 548 -23.30 2.53 11.05
CA GLN A 548 -24.43 1.98 10.32
C GLN A 548 -25.64 2.95 10.24
N GLY A 549 -25.37 4.24 10.11
CA GLY A 549 -26.40 5.29 10.04
C GLY A 549 -27.04 5.67 11.37
N LYS A 550 -26.50 5.21 12.50
CA LYS A 550 -26.84 5.65 13.84
C LYS A 550 -25.67 6.38 14.49
N GLU A 551 -26.00 7.47 15.17
CA GLU A 551 -25.05 8.24 15.95
C GLU A 551 -24.82 7.54 17.29
N GLU A 552 -23.57 7.22 17.58
CA GLU A 552 -23.14 6.65 18.85
C GLU A 552 -22.24 7.64 19.57
N GLN A 553 -22.41 7.76 20.88
CA GLN A 553 -21.56 8.55 21.74
C GLN A 553 -20.54 7.64 22.43
N LEU A 554 -19.26 8.01 22.32
CA LEU A 554 -18.17 7.36 23.03
C LEU A 554 -18.02 7.98 24.43
N GLN A 555 -18.18 7.16 25.47
CA GLN A 555 -17.72 7.48 26.83
C GLN A 555 -16.47 6.65 27.13
N THR A 556 -15.34 7.32 27.28
CA THR A 556 -14.04 6.70 27.50
C THR A 556 -13.30 7.37 28.65
N SER A 557 -12.47 6.61 29.36
CA SER A 557 -11.48 7.15 30.29
C SER A 557 -10.19 7.64 29.60
N GLY A 558 -10.17 7.62 28.26
CA GLY A 558 -9.03 8.02 27.43
C GLY A 558 -8.17 6.87 26.91
N TYR A 559 -8.48 5.63 27.31
CA TYR A 559 -7.70 4.43 26.99
C TYR A 559 -8.61 3.38 26.34
N ARG A 560 -8.09 2.70 25.32
CA ARG A 560 -8.71 1.53 24.69
C ARG A 560 -7.70 0.40 24.54
N LYS A 561 -8.17 -0.83 24.66
CA LYS A 561 -7.34 -2.01 24.45
C LYS A 561 -6.80 -2.01 23.02
N ILE A 562 -5.52 -2.36 22.85
CA ILE A 562 -4.88 -2.40 21.54
C ILE A 562 -5.57 -3.48 20.67
N PRO A 563 -5.94 -3.19 19.41
CA PRO A 563 -6.52 -4.21 18.54
C PRO A 563 -5.56 -5.39 18.34
N GLY A 564 -6.05 -6.61 18.57
CA GLY A 564 -5.24 -7.83 18.51
C GLY A 564 -4.66 -8.28 19.85
N ASP A 565 -4.79 -7.44 20.89
CA ASP A 565 -4.34 -7.76 22.24
C ASP A 565 -5.19 -8.86 22.89
N LYS A 566 -4.52 -9.85 23.49
CA LYS A 566 -5.13 -11.06 24.05
C LYS A 566 -4.98 -11.17 25.58
N CYS A 567 -4.72 -10.06 26.27
CA CYS A 567 -4.59 -10.06 27.73
C CYS A 567 -5.93 -10.44 28.40
N GLU A 568 -5.87 -11.12 29.54
CA GLU A 568 -7.04 -11.55 30.30
C GLU A 568 -6.94 -11.10 31.77
N GLY A 569 -7.99 -10.50 32.31
CA GLY A 569 -7.98 -9.97 33.69
C GLY A 569 -7.07 -8.74 33.83
N GLY A 570 -6.67 -8.39 35.06
CA GLY A 570 -5.81 -7.22 35.30
C GLY A 570 -6.58 -5.89 35.29
N GLU A 571 -5.94 -4.85 34.76
CA GLU A 571 -6.52 -3.50 34.69
C GLU A 571 -7.66 -3.41 33.66
N VAL A 572 -8.70 -2.65 34.01
CA VAL A 572 -9.87 -2.46 33.16
C VAL A 572 -10.20 -0.98 33.07
N HIS A 573 -10.00 -0.41 31.88
CA HIS A 573 -10.45 0.94 31.56
C HIS A 573 -11.90 0.93 31.08
N THR A 574 -12.68 1.90 31.55
CA THR A 574 -14.09 2.01 31.17
C THR A 574 -14.23 2.65 29.80
N ARG A 575 -14.71 1.86 28.84
CA ARG A 575 -15.14 2.32 27.51
C ARG A 575 -16.57 1.87 27.27
N LYS A 576 -17.47 2.80 26.94
CA LYS A 576 -18.89 2.53 26.65
C LYS A 576 -19.30 3.29 25.39
N GLU A 577 -19.98 2.59 24.50
CA GLU A 577 -20.63 3.16 23.32
C GLU A 577 -22.12 3.27 23.62
N ILE A 578 -22.67 4.48 23.54
CA ILE A 578 -24.07 4.78 23.82
C ILE A 578 -24.75 5.11 22.50
N ASP A 579 -25.66 4.24 22.04
CA ASP A 579 -26.52 4.50 20.88
C ASP A 579 -27.43 5.70 21.22
N LEU A 580 -27.19 6.84 20.58
CA LEU A 580 -28.03 8.03 20.75
C LEU A 580 -29.37 7.88 20.03
N SER A 581 -29.55 6.82 19.25
CA SER A 581 -30.72 6.52 18.42
C SER A 581 -31.10 7.63 17.44
N LYS A 582 -30.18 8.59 17.23
CA LYS A 582 -30.25 9.65 16.22
C LYS A 582 -29.67 9.10 14.92
N ARG A 583 -30.34 9.37 13.80
CA ARG A 583 -29.86 8.96 12.48
C ARG A 583 -28.77 9.92 12.03
N CYS A 584 -27.63 9.37 11.63
CA CYS A 584 -26.58 10.09 10.92
C CYS A 584 -26.60 9.68 9.44
N VAL A 585 -26.27 10.62 8.56
CA VAL A 585 -26.27 10.40 7.11
C VAL A 585 -24.82 10.18 6.68
N SER A 586 -24.56 9.04 6.02
CA SER A 586 -23.34 8.86 5.24
C SER A 586 -23.52 9.54 3.88
N ASP A 587 -22.51 10.29 3.44
CA ASP A 587 -22.52 10.96 2.14
C ASP A 587 -22.41 9.98 0.97
N LEU A 588 -21.93 8.76 1.24
CA LEU A 588 -22.03 7.64 0.31
C LEU A 588 -23.46 7.14 0.25
N VAL A 589 -24.02 7.13 -0.95
CA VAL A 589 -25.34 6.57 -1.18
C VAL A 589 -25.21 5.05 -1.31
N GLY A 590 -25.45 4.34 -0.20
CA GLY A 590 -25.64 2.90 -0.23
C GLY A 590 -26.91 2.51 -1.02
N PRO A 591 -26.99 1.29 -1.58
CA PRO A 591 -28.14 0.87 -2.38
C PRO A 591 -29.47 0.89 -1.62
N GLU A 592 -29.47 0.73 -0.29
CA GLU A 592 -30.68 0.83 0.55
C GLU A 592 -31.33 2.23 0.48
N LEU A 593 -30.52 3.28 0.36
CA LEU A 593 -31.00 4.65 0.20
C LEU A 593 -31.59 4.90 -1.19
N LEU A 594 -31.04 4.26 -2.25
CA LEU A 594 -31.57 4.37 -3.62
C LEU A 594 -32.97 3.75 -3.76
N VAL A 595 -33.27 2.67 -3.03
CA VAL A 595 -34.60 2.06 -3.03
C VAL A 595 -35.63 3.00 -2.40
N SER A 596 -35.27 3.73 -1.33
CA SER A 596 -36.19 4.64 -0.63
C SER A 596 -36.58 5.89 -1.43
N ILE A 597 -35.73 6.35 -2.36
CA ILE A 597 -35.97 7.57 -3.15
C ILE A 597 -37.00 7.31 -4.28
N SER A 598 -37.23 6.05 -4.65
CA SER A 598 -38.20 5.70 -5.72
C SER A 598 -39.68 5.80 -5.29
N ALA A 599 -39.98 5.98 -4.00
CA ALA A 599 -41.33 6.25 -3.51
C ALA A 599 -41.64 7.77 -3.47
N SER A 600 -41.36 8.47 -4.57
CA SER A 600 -41.72 9.88 -4.72
C SER A 600 -43.23 10.03 -4.87
N LYS A 601 -43.84 10.86 -4.01
CA LYS A 601 -45.26 11.28 -4.01
C LYS A 601 -45.63 12.15 -5.24
N SER A 602 -45.12 11.84 -6.43
CA SER A 602 -45.34 12.59 -7.67
C SER A 602 -46.48 12.04 -8.53
N VAL A 603 -46.91 10.79 -8.29
CA VAL A 603 -48.03 10.15 -9.02
C VAL A 603 -49.36 10.91 -8.89
N PRO A 604 -49.81 11.40 -7.71
CA PRO A 604 -51.09 12.10 -7.64
C PRO A 604 -51.05 13.47 -8.34
N VAL A 605 -49.92 14.18 -8.30
CA VAL A 605 -49.78 15.53 -8.90
C VAL A 605 -49.84 15.46 -10.42
N VAL A 606 -49.12 14.51 -11.04
CA VAL A 606 -49.14 14.31 -12.50
C VAL A 606 -50.53 13.91 -12.99
N ILE A 607 -51.24 13.06 -12.25
CA ILE A 607 -52.62 12.68 -12.59
C ILE A 607 -53.57 13.90 -12.53
N THR A 608 -53.47 14.75 -11.51
CA THR A 608 -54.27 16.00 -11.46
C THR A 608 -53.97 16.93 -12.64
N VAL A 609 -52.70 17.10 -13.00
CA VAL A 609 -52.32 17.99 -14.12
C VAL A 609 -52.85 17.45 -15.45
N VAL A 610 -52.78 16.13 -15.67
CA VAL A 610 -53.33 15.48 -16.87
C VAL A 610 -54.85 15.61 -16.92
N ILE A 611 -55.55 15.43 -15.80
CA ILE A 611 -57.03 15.61 -15.73
C ILE A 611 -57.43 17.06 -16.03
N VAL A 612 -56.69 18.05 -15.51
CA VAL A 612 -56.94 19.48 -15.78
C VAL A 612 -56.66 19.83 -17.25
N LEU A 613 -55.66 19.21 -17.87
CA LEU A 613 -55.36 19.39 -19.30
C LEU A 613 -56.45 18.78 -20.19
N ILE A 614 -56.97 17.61 -19.84
CA ILE A 614 -58.06 16.97 -20.58
C ILE A 614 -59.36 17.77 -20.44
N LEU A 615 -59.66 18.31 -19.25
CA LEU A 615 -60.81 19.17 -19.03
C LEU A 615 -60.71 20.50 -19.80
N SER A 616 -59.52 21.10 -19.86
CA SER A 616 -59.32 22.34 -20.63
C SER A 616 -59.40 22.12 -22.15
N ILE A 617 -58.94 20.97 -22.65
CA ILE A 617 -59.15 20.56 -24.06
C ILE A 617 -60.64 20.33 -24.35
N ALA A 618 -61.38 19.66 -23.45
CA ALA A 618 -62.82 19.45 -23.63
C ALA A 618 -63.61 20.77 -23.66
N VAL A 619 -63.26 21.73 -22.80
CA VAL A 619 -63.84 23.09 -22.80
C VAL A 619 -63.46 23.84 -24.09
N GLY A 620 -62.22 23.72 -24.55
CA GLY A 620 -61.75 24.29 -25.81
C GLY A 620 -62.51 23.75 -27.03
N VAL A 621 -62.76 22.44 -27.09
CA VAL A 621 -63.52 21.80 -28.17
C VAL A 621 -64.98 22.26 -28.17
N VAL A 622 -65.59 22.47 -27.00
CA VAL A 622 -66.96 23.02 -26.88
C VAL A 622 -67.00 24.50 -27.33
N PHE A 623 -65.97 25.28 -27.01
CA PHE A 623 -65.85 26.67 -27.46
C PHE A 623 -65.67 26.79 -28.98
N VAL A 624 -64.81 25.95 -29.58
CA VAL A 624 -64.57 25.91 -31.03
C VAL A 624 -65.83 25.43 -31.77
N LYS A 625 -66.54 24.42 -31.25
CA LYS A 625 -67.81 23.97 -31.83
C LYS A 625 -68.92 25.02 -31.77
N LYS A 626 -68.86 25.96 -30.80
CA LYS A 626 -69.85 27.05 -30.66
C LYS A 626 -69.54 28.26 -31.56
N TYR A 627 -68.30 28.45 -32.00
CA TYR A 627 -67.88 29.63 -32.77
C TYR A 627 -67.52 29.39 -34.25
N VAL A 628 -67.35 28.13 -34.71
CA VAL A 628 -66.85 27.82 -36.06
C VAL A 628 -67.95 27.43 -37.08
N CYS A 629 -69.23 27.69 -36.78
CA CYS A 629 -70.33 27.60 -37.78
C CYS A 629 -70.83 28.96 -38.29
N GLY A 630 -69.96 29.97 -38.38
CA GLY A 630 -70.35 31.32 -38.82
C GLY A 630 -69.26 32.11 -39.57
N GLY A 631 -68.83 31.64 -40.74
CA GLY A 631 -68.50 32.49 -41.90
C GLY A 631 -67.23 33.36 -41.95
N ARG A 632 -66.40 33.06 -42.98
CA ARG A 632 -65.54 33.91 -43.85
C ARG A 632 -64.10 34.31 -43.45
N PHE A 633 -63.16 33.64 -44.14
CA PHE A 633 -61.93 34.08 -44.84
C PHE A 633 -61.19 35.39 -44.47
N LEU A 634 -59.86 35.29 -44.28
CA LEU A 634 -58.85 36.03 -45.07
C LEU A 634 -57.43 35.42 -44.96
N VAL A 635 -56.64 35.63 -46.01
CA VAL A 635 -55.37 34.97 -46.41
C VAL A 635 -54.15 35.85 -46.05
N HIS A 636 -52.98 35.27 -45.71
CA HIS A 636 -51.67 35.56 -46.33
C HIS A 636 -50.51 34.67 -45.81
N ARG A 637 -49.53 34.43 -46.70
CA ARG A 637 -48.38 33.50 -46.64
C ARG A 637 -47.04 34.18 -46.26
N TYR A 638 -46.19 33.40 -45.57
CA TYR A 638 -44.72 33.24 -45.56
C TYR A 638 -43.72 34.40 -45.81
N SER A 639 -42.63 34.39 -45.02
CA SER A 639 -41.25 34.64 -45.48
C SER A 639 -40.21 34.07 -44.50
N VAL A 640 -39.24 33.33 -45.05
CA VAL A 640 -38.01 32.79 -44.44
C VAL A 640 -36.85 33.59 -45.04
N LEU A 641 -35.79 33.92 -44.28
CA LEU A 641 -34.54 34.39 -44.89
C LEU A 641 -33.30 33.96 -44.10
N GLN A 642 -32.42 33.27 -44.82
CA GLN A 642 -31.03 32.95 -44.52
C GLN A 642 -30.26 33.30 -45.81
N GLN A 643 -29.16 34.03 -45.74
CA GLN A 643 -28.12 34.01 -46.78
C GLN A 643 -26.81 34.70 -46.35
N HIS A 644 -25.72 33.95 -46.54
CA HIS A 644 -24.34 34.41 -46.69
C HIS A 644 -24.17 35.26 -47.96
N VAL A 645 -23.21 36.20 -47.95
CA VAL A 645 -22.37 36.55 -49.12
C VAL A 645 -20.99 37.06 -48.63
N GLU A 646 -19.94 36.45 -49.16
CA GLU A 646 -18.53 36.89 -49.13
C GLU A 646 -18.27 38.00 -50.18
N ALA A 647 -17.30 38.88 -49.94
CA ALA A 647 -16.62 39.63 -51.00
C ALA A 647 -15.16 39.97 -50.60
N ASN A 648 -14.23 39.61 -51.48
CA ASN A 648 -12.78 39.80 -51.43
C ASN A 648 -12.31 41.15 -52.03
N ALA A 649 -11.00 41.42 -51.87
CA ALA A 649 -10.06 42.26 -52.65
C ALA A 649 -9.61 43.56 -51.93
N ALA A 650 -8.35 43.59 -51.44
CA ALA A 650 -7.11 44.12 -52.08
C ALA A 650 -7.01 45.66 -51.90
N ASP A 651 -5.90 46.31 -51.54
CA ASP A 651 -4.47 46.09 -51.78
C ASP A 651 -3.65 47.13 -50.95
N GLY A 652 -2.34 46.92 -50.69
CA GLY A 652 -1.35 48.01 -50.64
C GLY A 652 -0.69 48.50 -49.31
N ILE A 653 0.42 47.84 -48.92
CA ILE A 653 1.79 48.39 -48.64
C ILE A 653 2.03 49.44 -47.52
N ASP A 654 2.78 49.04 -46.46
CA ASP A 654 4.13 49.59 -46.09
C ASP A 654 4.71 48.88 -44.82
N GLU A 655 5.98 48.48 -44.90
CA GLU A 655 6.89 48.04 -43.81
C GLU A 655 7.89 49.19 -43.53
N PRO A 656 8.82 49.15 -42.54
CA PRO A 656 9.03 48.22 -41.42
C PRO A 656 9.22 48.94 -40.06
N LEU A 657 9.24 48.20 -38.94
CA LEU A 657 10.15 48.47 -37.81
C LEU A 657 10.09 47.29 -36.82
N GLU A 658 11.26 46.72 -36.58
CA GLU A 658 11.53 45.68 -35.58
C GLU A 658 11.15 46.14 -34.16
N THR A 659 10.61 45.23 -33.36
CA THR A 659 11.01 45.05 -31.95
C THR A 659 10.46 43.72 -31.43
N ASN A 660 11.39 42.88 -30.96
CA ASN A 660 11.14 41.65 -30.22
C ASN A 660 10.29 41.94 -28.97
N HIS A 661 9.26 41.12 -28.73
CA HIS A 661 9.01 40.42 -27.45
C HIS A 661 7.72 39.61 -27.55
N THR A 662 7.88 38.28 -27.59
CA THR A 662 6.79 37.30 -27.47
C THR A 662 6.30 37.24 -26.02
N GLN A 663 4.98 37.37 -25.85
CA GLN A 663 4.22 37.01 -24.66
C GLN A 663 3.55 35.63 -24.87
N ASN A 664 3.42 34.91 -23.76
CA ASN A 664 2.54 33.75 -23.49
C ASN A 664 2.89 32.38 -24.09
N GLY A 665 3.60 31.58 -23.29
CA GLY A 665 3.47 30.13 -23.25
C GLY A 665 2.84 29.73 -21.91
N LYS A 666 1.65 29.15 -21.98
CA LYS A 666 0.88 28.54 -20.88
C LYS A 666 1.75 27.52 -20.13
N ILE A 667 1.81 27.66 -18.81
CA ILE A 667 2.30 26.63 -17.89
C ILE A 667 1.16 25.61 -17.76
N GLU A 668 1.40 24.41 -18.27
CA GLU A 668 0.51 23.26 -18.13
C GLU A 668 0.96 22.52 -16.86
N PHE A 669 0.17 22.64 -15.79
CA PHE A 669 0.35 21.87 -14.57
C PHE A 669 -0.14 20.44 -14.84
N HIS A 670 0.77 19.48 -14.76
CA HIS A 670 0.43 18.07 -14.59
C HIS A 670 -0.04 17.87 -13.16
N ASP A 671 -1.29 17.45 -13.02
CA ASP A 671 -1.97 17.20 -11.75
C ASP A 671 -2.29 15.70 -11.71
N ASP A 672 -1.31 14.89 -11.30
CA ASP A 672 -1.43 13.44 -11.10
C ASP A 672 -0.42 13.02 -10.01
N SER A 673 -0.80 13.09 -8.73
CA SER A 673 -0.01 12.57 -7.60
C SER A 673 -0.63 11.37 -6.88
N ASP A 674 -1.80 10.88 -7.31
CA ASP A 674 -2.58 9.92 -6.50
C ASP A 674 -2.66 8.49 -7.08
N GLU A 675 -2.03 8.21 -8.21
CA GLU A 675 -2.02 6.85 -8.79
C GLU A 675 -0.91 5.95 -8.22
N ASP A 676 0.18 6.52 -7.66
CA ASP A 676 1.33 5.74 -7.17
C ASP A 676 1.25 5.36 -5.67
N LEU A 677 0.15 5.67 -4.97
CA LEU A 677 0.06 5.60 -3.50
C LEU A 677 -0.78 4.42 -2.95
N LEU A 678 -1.16 3.44 -3.79
CA LEU A 678 -1.98 2.28 -3.39
C LEU A 678 -1.50 0.91 -3.92
N GLU A 679 -0.21 0.79 -4.25
CA GLU A 679 0.45 -0.51 -4.51
C GLU A 679 1.19 -1.08 -3.31
#